data_AF-A0A9E1S967-F1
#
_entry.id   AF-A0A9E1S967-F1
#
_cell.length_a   1.000
_cell.length_b   1.000
_cell.length_c   1.000
_cell.angle_alpha   90.00
_cell.angle_beta   90.00
_cell.angle_gamma   90.00
#
_symmetry.space_group_name_H-M   'P 1'
#
loop_
_entity.id
_entity.type
_entity.pdbx_description
1 polymer ?
#
loop_
_entity_poly.entity_id
_entity_poly.type
_entity_poly.pdbx_seq_one_letter_code
_entity_poly.pdbx_strand_id
1 'polypeptide(L)'
;MKVFAIALAWICFQTATTLQVFSDENQTIGIKIENYPYAPLSFSSRIHELKLSETDNGIYEVETTGTDPYVWLQSFKDAYQPNLSYIIAFEYQAPDDFGEFVFYCQTGNKTKPIRTDLKPSKKWKWHVFELSEKGKLNGQEIDALRVDFGEQTNKTFKVRNLRLIETTPELRLYSAVGDKINQVKNFGIELKKLNPKISSTETVRHIDDKSASVTLSVYRHLDLDAETKRLAQEPITRPPVPMGPRIVAGEGPHPQNHTVVRILSEYQVCETQFLAYRPKIRGGVGVEIGKNENNQSFIATWPLLSNKADKIHLFNEAGGTIGKIGIAKEITPPFDLTVGNFVKESSGDEIAVLSHNAKTAQPNLLIYSPSGKLLGRKTINGGAGKYSIITKGKDRLIAQEFEGNKIHTMLPSQEVSKLNTKIESWSLFDSVYTDREFNGGKPEKNISTLMRFTKGQEPVSLDAAGMENKFWFDPQEEHNGDPSTWGEFPDGTYVRNGLYNYLGSAQYWSPLIKSGEIESKPYEEWTSKIDWPKVTRAPAWRKSVENYNQGIPTVWTAVFTHRWSVGKMKSISSKIDTKTGLPTYLLLDRKNDPTGGGYFGKTLFDYGSQHFENEALNNLYTYAQRAFYRKLAPAYRNNPEMTIAVEPNHENEIVSGSDSIGDYNTGSLEGFYHYLSSLYGNIESINQIMGTNFTADFFDAPRDLLRGEWDQYVFENLFFQEWVEYNRIIVSRRVGTSYRECLLAGFPPEMIKCHQIPDSYVFDSIVGISEGKKRLSPIDWLLTTGAGFGFSRYGTYYDREYNIGQGAYSSGFDNMLIGEYASLNASHEKSLGQLLYLPNHGVSALHVMWWPSHLDKGYNKAQESALREMISEHDKPRKGLAGGISEIRPWRGKAQSFDIASLGTGPSHTGLLKSIKKDGSFEGTVYAVPFHAHVSVQVLAKKESLSISSSAKELAKIPNTRPGTVVEVNFEVTEKSDAISVNF
;
A
#
# COMPACT_ATOMS: atom_id res chain seq x y z
N MET A 1 -10.49 -56.45 -41.17
CA MET A 1 -10.75 -57.90 -41.20
C MET A 1 -9.90 -58.52 -40.10
N LYS A 2 -10.36 -59.35 -39.17
CA LYS A 2 -11.65 -60.01 -38.92
C LYS A 2 -11.43 -60.65 -37.50
N VAL A 3 -12.33 -60.44 -36.54
CA VAL A 3 -13.30 -61.46 -36.04
C VAL A 3 -12.61 -62.48 -35.11
N PHE A 4 -13.00 -62.80 -33.87
CA PHE A 4 -14.17 -62.69 -32.96
C PHE A 4 -13.61 -63.00 -31.54
N ALA A 5 -14.08 -62.51 -30.38
CA ALA A 5 -15.42 -62.24 -29.85
C ALA A 5 -16.21 -63.50 -29.39
N ILE A 6 -16.88 -63.36 -28.23
CA ILE A 6 -18.03 -64.13 -27.67
C ILE A 6 -17.63 -65.37 -26.82
N ALA A 7 -18.07 -65.58 -25.57
CA ALA A 7 -18.98 -64.86 -24.67
C ALA A 7 -18.77 -65.34 -23.23
N LEU A 8 -18.90 -64.42 -22.26
CA LEU A 8 -19.78 -64.62 -21.11
C LEU A 8 -20.37 -63.26 -20.75
N ALA A 9 -21.60 -63.04 -21.23
CA ALA A 9 -22.47 -61.93 -20.87
C ALA A 9 -23.54 -62.45 -19.91
N TRP A 10 -24.14 -61.51 -19.16
CA TRP A 10 -25.32 -61.65 -18.28
C TRP A 10 -25.05 -62.17 -16.87
N ILE A 11 -24.66 -61.25 -15.99
CA ILE A 11 -25.46 -60.75 -14.84
C ILE A 11 -24.62 -59.61 -14.21
N CYS A 12 -25.27 -58.53 -13.77
CA CYS A 12 -24.68 -57.28 -13.22
C CYS A 12 -24.36 -56.13 -14.21
N PHE A 13 -25.27 -55.87 -15.16
CA PHE A 13 -25.55 -54.51 -15.62
C PHE A 13 -26.85 -54.08 -14.93
N GLN A 14 -26.74 -53.35 -13.81
CA GLN A 14 -27.73 -52.42 -13.23
C GLN A 14 -27.35 -52.08 -11.77
N THR A 15 -26.47 -51.10 -11.59
CA THR A 15 -26.60 -50.13 -10.48
C THR A 15 -26.20 -48.78 -11.05
N ALA A 16 -27.21 -47.95 -11.20
CA ALA A 16 -27.18 -46.71 -11.93
C ALA A 16 -26.20 -45.69 -11.34
N THR A 17 -25.42 -45.10 -12.25
CA THR A 17 -25.07 -43.68 -12.25
C THR A 17 -26.26 -42.82 -11.81
N THR A 18 -26.21 -42.24 -10.61
CA THR A 18 -26.90 -40.98 -10.31
C THR A 18 -26.01 -39.82 -10.75
N LEU A 19 -25.85 -39.71 -12.07
CA LEU A 19 -25.70 -38.42 -12.74
C LEU A 19 -27.09 -37.79 -12.69
N GLN A 20 -27.33 -36.91 -11.72
CA GLN A 20 -28.46 -36.00 -11.83
C GLN A 20 -28.08 -34.94 -12.87
N VAL A 21 -28.37 -35.29 -14.13
CA VAL A 21 -28.62 -34.32 -15.19
C VAL A 21 -29.72 -33.40 -14.66
N PHE A 22 -29.39 -32.13 -14.39
CA PHE A 22 -30.40 -31.09 -14.24
C PHE A 22 -31.04 -30.88 -15.60
N SER A 23 -32.07 -31.67 -15.91
CA SER A 23 -32.98 -31.41 -17.01
C SER A 23 -33.83 -30.18 -16.67
N ASP A 24 -34.05 -29.36 -17.67
CA ASP A 24 -34.96 -28.21 -17.69
C ASP A 24 -36.35 -28.53 -17.13
N GLU A 25 -36.56 -28.29 -15.84
CA GLU A 25 -37.81 -27.78 -15.29
C GLU A 25 -37.46 -26.80 -14.18
N ASN A 26 -37.81 -25.52 -14.37
CA ASN A 26 -37.81 -24.50 -13.32
C ASN A 26 -38.91 -24.84 -12.28
N GLN A 27 -38.75 -25.93 -11.52
CA GLN A 27 -39.44 -26.05 -10.25
C GLN A 27 -38.80 -25.04 -9.29
N THR A 28 -39.58 -24.01 -8.98
CA THR A 28 -39.26 -23.06 -7.92
C THR A 28 -39.13 -23.88 -6.63
N ILE A 29 -37.95 -23.94 -6.03
CA ILE A 29 -37.77 -24.50 -4.69
C ILE A 29 -38.49 -23.54 -3.75
N GLY A 30 -39.79 -23.78 -3.53
CA GLY A 30 -40.59 -23.07 -2.55
C GLY A 30 -40.38 -23.74 -1.20
N ILE A 31 -39.31 -23.38 -0.49
CA ILE A 31 -39.10 -23.85 0.87
C ILE A 31 -40.24 -23.34 1.73
N LYS A 32 -40.99 -24.29 2.30
CA LYS A 32 -42.03 -24.04 3.29
C LYS A 32 -41.53 -24.57 4.62
N ILE A 33 -41.12 -23.67 5.50
CA ILE A 33 -40.64 -24.00 6.85
C ILE A 33 -41.68 -24.83 7.61
N GLU A 34 -42.96 -24.66 7.27
CA GLU A 34 -44.09 -25.41 7.81
C GLU A 34 -43.99 -26.92 7.60
N ASN A 35 -43.28 -27.36 6.56
CA ASN A 35 -43.21 -28.76 6.15
C ASN A 35 -42.10 -29.56 6.84
N TYR A 36 -41.19 -28.90 7.57
CA TYR A 36 -40.06 -29.59 8.20
C TYR A 36 -40.42 -30.07 9.62
N PRO A 37 -40.00 -31.28 10.01
CA PRO A 37 -40.11 -31.75 11.40
C PRO A 37 -39.40 -30.79 12.35
N TYR A 38 -40.04 -30.45 13.47
CA TYR A 38 -39.49 -29.48 14.41
C TYR A 38 -39.80 -29.85 15.85
N ALA A 39 -38.93 -29.39 16.75
CA ALA A 39 -39.22 -29.30 18.17
C ALA A 39 -39.76 -27.89 18.49
N PRO A 40 -40.94 -27.77 19.14
CA PRO A 40 -41.49 -26.48 19.51
C PRO A 40 -40.64 -25.84 20.62
N LEU A 41 -40.40 -24.54 20.50
CA LEU A 41 -39.76 -23.73 21.53
C LEU A 41 -40.74 -22.66 22.02
N SER A 42 -40.63 -22.25 23.28
CA SER A 42 -41.46 -21.20 23.87
C SER A 42 -40.63 -20.22 24.69
N PHE A 43 -41.17 -19.02 24.89
CA PHE A 43 -40.58 -18.05 25.80
C PHE A 43 -40.93 -18.41 27.25
N SER A 44 -39.92 -18.42 28.12
CA SER A 44 -40.10 -18.69 29.55
C SER A 44 -40.47 -17.42 30.33
N SER A 45 -40.83 -17.60 31.60
CA SER A 45 -41.01 -16.48 32.55
C SER A 45 -39.70 -15.82 33.00
N ARG A 46 -38.54 -16.36 32.60
CA ARG A 46 -37.23 -15.75 32.89
C ARG A 46 -36.98 -14.61 31.90
N ILE A 47 -37.37 -13.41 32.32
CA ILE A 47 -37.29 -12.17 31.55
C ILE A 47 -36.44 -11.11 32.27
N HIS A 48 -35.94 -10.13 31.53
CA HIS A 48 -35.27 -8.94 32.05
C HIS A 48 -35.64 -7.74 31.19
N GLU A 49 -35.95 -6.61 31.82
CA GLU A 49 -36.29 -5.33 31.18
C GLU A 49 -37.27 -5.41 29.99
N LEU A 50 -38.19 -6.37 30.01
CA LEU A 50 -39.30 -6.46 29.07
C LEU A 50 -40.58 -6.90 29.77
N LYS A 51 -41.73 -6.65 29.14
CA LYS A 51 -42.99 -7.33 29.43
C LYS A 51 -43.27 -8.34 28.35
N LEU A 52 -43.69 -9.52 28.79
CA LEU A 52 -44.08 -10.62 27.91
C LEU A 52 -45.54 -10.96 28.16
N SER A 53 -46.35 -10.94 27.11
CA SER A 53 -47.71 -11.47 27.13
C SER A 53 -47.93 -12.44 25.98
N GLU A 54 -48.60 -13.56 26.25
CA GLU A 54 -48.97 -14.55 25.24
C GLU A 54 -50.48 -14.51 25.02
N THR A 55 -50.91 -14.55 23.77
CA THR A 55 -52.34 -14.64 23.40
C THR A 55 -52.75 -16.09 23.20
N ASP A 56 -54.06 -16.38 23.27
CA ASP A 56 -54.62 -17.73 23.09
C ASP A 56 -54.26 -18.41 21.76
N ASN A 57 -53.75 -17.65 20.78
CA ASN A 57 -53.32 -18.13 19.48
C ASN A 57 -51.80 -18.39 19.39
N GLY A 58 -51.09 -18.44 20.52
CA GLY A 58 -49.64 -18.71 20.57
C GLY A 58 -48.79 -17.57 20.00
N ILE A 59 -49.28 -16.33 20.08
CA ILE A 59 -48.53 -15.13 19.71
C ILE A 59 -47.99 -14.50 20.98
N TYR A 60 -46.67 -14.36 21.06
CA TYR A 60 -45.96 -13.57 22.06
C TYR A 60 -45.91 -12.10 21.63
N GLU A 61 -46.39 -11.22 22.49
CA GLU A 61 -46.16 -9.78 22.41
C GLU A 61 -45.11 -9.39 23.44
N VAL A 62 -44.02 -8.79 22.98
CA VAL A 62 -42.85 -8.41 23.77
C VAL A 62 -42.74 -6.88 23.74
N GLU A 63 -42.88 -6.24 24.89
CA GLU A 63 -42.69 -4.79 25.06
C GLU A 63 -41.36 -4.54 25.80
N THR A 64 -40.39 -3.89 25.16
CA THR A 64 -39.12 -3.53 25.80
C THR A 64 -39.32 -2.38 26.79
N THR A 65 -38.69 -2.44 27.97
CA THR A 65 -38.86 -1.47 29.06
C THR A 65 -37.55 -0.85 29.57
N GLY A 66 -36.41 -1.30 29.04
CA GLY A 66 -35.08 -0.82 29.40
C GLY A 66 -34.07 -1.01 28.26
N THR A 67 -32.78 -1.00 28.59
CA THR A 67 -31.67 -1.08 27.64
C THR A 67 -31.11 -2.50 27.45
N ASP A 68 -31.52 -3.47 28.27
CA ASP A 68 -31.16 -4.89 28.16
C ASP A 68 -32.39 -5.83 28.19
N PRO A 69 -33.38 -5.67 27.28
CA PRO A 69 -34.59 -6.49 27.24
C PRO A 69 -34.30 -7.91 26.69
N TYR A 70 -34.40 -8.94 27.55
CA TYR A 70 -34.23 -10.33 27.11
C TYR A 70 -35.21 -11.34 27.72
N VAL A 71 -35.36 -12.48 27.05
CA VAL A 71 -36.12 -13.66 27.51
C VAL A 71 -35.37 -14.97 27.25
N TRP A 72 -35.47 -15.93 28.16
CA TRP A 72 -34.91 -17.27 27.95
C TRP A 72 -35.91 -18.22 27.29
N LEU A 73 -35.41 -19.11 26.43
CA LEU A 73 -36.20 -20.17 25.81
C LEU A 73 -36.41 -21.34 26.78
N GLN A 74 -37.64 -21.83 26.83
CA GLN A 74 -38.01 -23.07 27.51
C GLN A 74 -37.90 -24.26 26.55
N SER A 75 -37.70 -25.47 27.09
CA SER A 75 -37.64 -26.75 26.35
C SER A 75 -36.48 -26.91 25.35
N PHE A 76 -35.60 -25.92 25.23
CA PHE A 76 -34.43 -25.99 24.33
C PHE A 76 -33.48 -27.13 24.69
N LYS A 77 -33.12 -27.26 25.98
CA LYS A 77 -32.18 -28.28 26.45
C LYS A 77 -32.66 -29.70 26.20
N ASP A 78 -33.97 -29.92 26.28
CA ASP A 78 -34.59 -31.24 26.04
C ASP A 78 -34.68 -31.57 24.54
N ALA A 79 -34.75 -30.55 23.70
CA ALA A 79 -34.88 -30.69 22.24
C ALA A 79 -33.53 -30.75 21.50
N TYR A 80 -32.47 -30.19 22.08
CA TYR A 80 -31.17 -30.03 21.43
C TYR A 80 -30.24 -31.23 21.67
N GLN A 81 -29.64 -31.76 20.61
CA GLN A 81 -28.61 -32.81 20.70
C GLN A 81 -27.25 -32.28 20.17
N PRO A 82 -26.15 -32.39 20.95
CA PRO A 82 -24.85 -31.83 20.56
C PRO A 82 -24.27 -32.35 19.24
N ASN A 83 -24.63 -33.57 18.83
CA ASN A 83 -24.13 -34.25 17.63
C ASN A 83 -24.96 -33.95 16.37
N LEU A 84 -26.07 -33.22 16.49
CA LEU A 84 -26.91 -32.79 15.37
C LEU A 84 -26.74 -31.28 15.13
N SER A 85 -27.07 -30.86 13.92
CA SER A 85 -27.03 -29.44 13.53
C SER A 85 -28.44 -28.91 13.34
N TYR A 86 -28.68 -27.66 13.77
CA TYR A 86 -30.02 -27.09 13.83
C TYR A 86 -30.07 -25.67 13.26
N ILE A 87 -31.25 -25.30 12.79
CA ILE A 87 -31.67 -23.92 12.55
C ILE A 87 -32.75 -23.53 13.59
N ILE A 88 -32.87 -22.23 13.85
CA ILE A 88 -34.04 -21.66 14.54
C ILE A 88 -34.89 -20.91 13.53
N ALA A 89 -36.20 -21.14 13.58
CA ALA A 89 -37.17 -20.46 12.74
C ALA A 89 -38.34 -19.92 13.56
N PHE A 90 -38.79 -18.69 13.30
CA PHE A 90 -40.02 -18.13 13.85
C PHE A 90 -40.62 -17.07 12.95
N GLU A 91 -41.92 -16.84 13.05
CA GLU A 91 -42.55 -15.69 12.40
C GLU A 91 -42.53 -14.48 13.33
N TYR A 92 -42.35 -13.28 12.76
CA TYR A 92 -42.31 -12.06 13.56
C TYR A 92 -42.92 -10.82 12.90
N GLN A 93 -43.24 -9.85 13.75
CA GLN A 93 -43.36 -8.44 13.43
C GLN A 93 -42.41 -7.66 14.35
N ALA A 94 -41.66 -6.72 13.80
CA ALA A 94 -40.65 -5.94 14.52
C ALA A 94 -40.76 -4.45 14.14
N PRO A 95 -40.43 -3.53 15.08
CA PRO A 95 -40.49 -2.10 14.83
C PRO A 95 -39.42 -1.64 13.85
N ASP A 96 -39.54 -0.40 13.38
CA ASP A 96 -38.62 0.19 12.40
C ASP A 96 -37.22 0.47 13.01
N ASP A 97 -37.10 0.53 14.34
CA ASP A 97 -35.87 0.78 15.10
C ASP A 97 -35.83 0.00 16.45
N PHE A 98 -34.78 -0.79 16.67
CA PHE A 98 -34.60 -1.54 17.93
C PHE A 98 -33.15 -1.86 18.34
N GLY A 99 -32.14 -1.57 17.52
CA GLY A 99 -30.74 -1.93 17.81
C GLY A 99 -30.39 -3.36 17.40
N GLU A 100 -29.45 -4.02 18.09
CA GLU A 100 -29.02 -5.38 17.76
C GLU A 100 -29.95 -6.45 18.35
N PHE A 101 -30.46 -7.36 17.52
CA PHE A 101 -31.21 -8.55 17.95
C PHE A 101 -30.27 -9.75 18.05
N VAL A 102 -30.09 -10.28 19.26
CA VAL A 102 -29.02 -11.24 19.56
C VAL A 102 -29.54 -12.44 20.34
N PHE A 103 -29.05 -13.63 20.01
CA PHE A 103 -29.24 -14.81 20.86
C PHE A 103 -28.00 -15.03 21.73
N TYR A 104 -28.17 -15.44 22.99
CA TYR A 104 -27.04 -15.88 23.81
C TYR A 104 -27.16 -17.35 24.18
N CYS A 105 -26.16 -18.14 23.81
CA CYS A 105 -26.03 -19.54 24.22
C CYS A 105 -25.32 -19.62 25.56
N GLN A 106 -25.94 -20.29 26.53
CA GLN A 106 -25.34 -20.55 27.83
C GLN A 106 -24.73 -21.96 27.88
N THR A 107 -23.46 -22.04 28.29
CA THR A 107 -22.77 -23.29 28.63
C THR A 107 -22.11 -23.10 29.99
N GLY A 108 -22.67 -23.73 31.03
CA GLY A 108 -22.33 -23.47 32.43
C GLY A 108 -22.50 -21.99 32.80
N ASN A 109 -21.41 -21.38 33.30
CA ASN A 109 -21.38 -19.96 33.69
C ASN A 109 -20.98 -19.01 32.55
N LYS A 110 -20.81 -19.52 31.32
CA LYS A 110 -20.40 -18.72 30.16
C LYS A 110 -21.59 -18.51 29.22
N THR A 111 -21.73 -17.30 28.70
CA THR A 111 -22.68 -16.97 27.64
C THR A 111 -21.94 -16.52 26.39
N LYS A 112 -22.38 -16.98 25.22
CA LYS A 112 -21.82 -16.62 23.93
C LYS A 112 -22.90 -16.02 23.02
N PRO A 113 -22.67 -14.83 22.44
CA PRO A 113 -23.63 -14.23 21.51
C PRO A 113 -23.62 -14.95 20.15
N ILE A 114 -24.80 -15.07 19.56
CA ILE A 114 -25.08 -15.41 18.17
C ILE A 114 -25.90 -14.25 17.61
N ARG A 115 -25.23 -13.39 16.84
CA ARG A 115 -25.86 -12.22 16.21
C ARG A 115 -26.60 -12.64 14.94
N THR A 116 -27.80 -12.11 14.76
CA THR A 116 -28.64 -12.40 13.59
C THR A 116 -29.21 -11.12 12.99
N ASP A 117 -29.31 -11.05 11.66
CA ASP A 117 -29.75 -9.85 10.94
C ASP A 117 -31.28 -9.76 10.86
N LEU A 118 -31.96 -9.71 12.01
CA LEU A 118 -33.41 -9.53 12.06
C LEU A 118 -33.76 -8.15 11.48
N LYS A 119 -34.53 -8.11 10.37
CA LYS A 119 -34.94 -6.87 9.71
C LYS A 119 -36.30 -6.39 10.23
N PRO A 120 -36.56 -5.08 10.39
CA PRO A 120 -37.89 -4.56 10.66
C PRO A 120 -39.01 -5.15 9.77
N SER A 121 -40.21 -5.30 10.33
CA SER A 121 -41.38 -5.71 9.55
C SER A 121 -42.71 -5.45 10.23
N LYS A 122 -43.60 -4.78 9.50
CA LYS A 122 -45.01 -4.63 9.88
C LYS A 122 -45.87 -5.82 9.48
N LYS A 123 -45.36 -6.73 8.62
CA LYS A 123 -46.03 -7.96 8.19
C LYS A 123 -45.40 -9.19 8.85
N TRP A 124 -46.19 -10.22 9.10
CA TRP A 124 -45.64 -11.52 9.51
C TRP A 124 -44.72 -12.06 8.43
N LYS A 125 -43.50 -12.42 8.83
CA LYS A 125 -42.50 -13.08 7.98
C LYS A 125 -41.66 -14.03 8.81
N TRP A 126 -41.16 -15.09 8.20
CA TRP A 126 -40.20 -15.98 8.83
C TRP A 126 -38.85 -15.29 9.03
N HIS A 127 -38.28 -15.45 10.23
CA HIS A 127 -36.85 -15.31 10.51
C HIS A 127 -36.29 -16.72 10.61
N VAL A 128 -35.21 -17.00 9.89
CA VAL A 128 -34.54 -18.30 9.91
C VAL A 128 -33.05 -18.07 9.98
N PHE A 129 -32.36 -18.71 10.92
CA PHE A 129 -30.91 -18.66 11.01
C PHE A 129 -30.31 -19.98 11.47
N GLU A 130 -29.08 -20.25 11.01
CA GLU A 130 -28.31 -21.42 11.41
C GLU A 130 -27.76 -21.26 12.83
N LEU A 131 -28.17 -22.14 13.74
CA LEU A 131 -27.77 -22.10 15.15
C LEU A 131 -26.38 -22.73 15.32
N SER A 132 -26.18 -23.93 14.75
CA SER A 132 -25.07 -24.79 15.15
C SER A 132 -23.70 -24.35 14.62
N GLU A 133 -23.54 -24.07 13.32
CA GLU A 133 -22.24 -23.62 12.80
C GLU A 133 -21.90 -22.17 13.18
N LYS A 134 -22.85 -21.23 13.05
CA LYS A 134 -22.62 -19.83 13.48
C LYS A 134 -22.34 -19.72 14.96
N GLY A 135 -23.02 -20.52 15.78
CA GLY A 135 -22.75 -20.62 17.20
C GLY A 135 -21.47 -21.41 17.54
N LYS A 136 -20.85 -22.11 16.59
CA LYS A 136 -19.78 -23.11 16.80
C LYS A 136 -20.16 -24.13 17.88
N LEU A 137 -21.39 -24.61 17.82
CA LEU A 137 -22.02 -25.44 18.85
C LEU A 137 -21.93 -26.94 18.56
N ASN A 138 -21.44 -27.33 17.38
CA ASN A 138 -21.28 -28.75 17.04
C ASN A 138 -20.40 -29.46 18.09
N GLY A 139 -20.93 -30.51 18.71
CA GLY A 139 -20.29 -31.27 19.78
C GLY A 139 -20.32 -30.60 21.16
N GLN A 140 -21.06 -29.50 21.36
CA GLN A 140 -21.16 -28.80 22.64
C GLN A 140 -22.49 -29.04 23.34
N GLU A 141 -22.45 -29.26 24.66
CA GLU A 141 -23.66 -29.20 25.48
C GLU A 141 -24.05 -27.75 25.77
N ILE A 142 -25.33 -27.42 25.56
CA ILE A 142 -25.87 -26.08 25.78
C ILE A 142 -26.96 -26.18 26.83
N ASP A 143 -26.85 -25.36 27.87
CA ASP A 143 -27.79 -25.36 29.00
C ASP A 143 -29.07 -24.59 28.69
N ALA A 144 -28.95 -23.46 28.00
CA ALA A 144 -30.08 -22.60 27.69
C ALA A 144 -29.77 -21.63 26.55
N LEU A 145 -30.81 -21.10 25.91
CA LEU A 145 -30.73 -20.05 24.90
C LEU A 145 -31.54 -18.83 25.35
N ARG A 146 -30.93 -17.64 25.27
CA ARG A 146 -31.53 -16.34 25.57
C ARG A 146 -31.76 -15.57 24.28
N VAL A 147 -32.81 -14.77 24.22
CA VAL A 147 -33.15 -13.89 23.09
C VAL A 147 -33.21 -12.46 23.60
N ASP A 148 -32.42 -11.57 23.00
CA ASP A 148 -32.30 -10.16 23.38
C ASP A 148 -32.92 -9.29 22.26
N PHE A 149 -33.76 -8.34 22.65
CA PHE A 149 -34.58 -7.52 21.74
C PHE A 149 -33.99 -6.13 21.44
N GLY A 150 -32.68 -5.97 21.63
CA GLY A 150 -31.91 -4.75 21.37
C GLY A 150 -32.05 -3.68 22.46
N GLU A 151 -31.38 -2.54 22.29
CA GLU A 151 -31.14 -1.58 23.38
C GLU A 151 -32.21 -0.47 23.50
N GLN A 152 -33.24 -0.49 22.65
CA GLN A 152 -34.26 0.56 22.61
C GLN A 152 -35.46 0.23 23.49
N THR A 153 -35.86 1.15 24.37
CA THR A 153 -37.05 1.02 25.21
C THR A 153 -38.34 1.36 24.44
N ASN A 154 -39.49 0.88 24.94
CA ASN A 154 -40.84 1.12 24.40
C ASN A 154 -41.01 0.63 22.96
N LYS A 155 -40.40 -0.53 22.65
CA LYS A 155 -40.50 -1.21 21.36
C LYS A 155 -41.34 -2.46 21.51
N THR A 156 -42.22 -2.71 20.54
CA THR A 156 -43.11 -3.87 20.55
C THR A 156 -42.73 -4.85 19.45
N PHE A 157 -42.47 -6.09 19.83
CA PHE A 157 -42.29 -7.21 18.92
C PHE A 157 -43.46 -8.17 19.05
N LYS A 158 -43.80 -8.84 17.93
CA LYS A 158 -44.70 -9.98 17.94
C LYS A 158 -43.97 -11.18 17.38
N VAL A 159 -44.02 -12.31 18.10
CA VAL A 159 -43.34 -13.56 17.72
C VAL A 159 -44.33 -14.71 17.81
N ARG A 160 -44.32 -15.61 16.82
CA ARG A 160 -45.10 -16.85 16.85
C ARG A 160 -44.36 -17.97 16.13
N ASN A 161 -44.82 -19.21 16.29
CA ASN A 161 -44.26 -20.37 15.60
C ASN A 161 -42.74 -20.53 15.80
N LEU A 162 -42.26 -20.42 17.05
CA LEU A 162 -40.84 -20.59 17.37
C LEU A 162 -40.44 -22.08 17.35
N ARG A 163 -39.48 -22.42 16.49
CA ARG A 163 -39.13 -23.80 16.13
C ARG A 163 -37.63 -24.03 16.18
N LEU A 164 -37.24 -25.19 16.68
CA LEU A 164 -35.92 -25.79 16.47
C LEU A 164 -36.06 -26.88 15.40
N ILE A 165 -35.31 -26.77 14.31
CA ILE A 165 -35.43 -27.67 13.16
C ILE A 165 -34.05 -28.28 12.89
N GLU A 166 -33.97 -29.61 12.83
CA GLU A 166 -32.74 -30.29 12.41
C GLU A 166 -32.41 -29.91 10.97
N THR A 167 -31.17 -29.54 10.73
CA THR A 167 -30.79 -28.89 9.48
C THR A 167 -30.56 -29.89 8.35
N THR A 168 -30.94 -29.50 7.14
CA THR A 168 -30.51 -30.12 5.88
C THR A 168 -29.63 -29.16 5.09
N PRO A 169 -28.82 -29.59 4.10
CA PRO A 169 -28.05 -28.67 3.26
C PRO A 169 -28.90 -27.57 2.61
N GLU A 170 -30.12 -27.91 2.19
CA GLU A 170 -31.09 -26.98 1.62
C GLU A 170 -31.59 -25.95 2.65
N LEU A 171 -31.92 -26.37 3.88
CA LEU A 171 -32.31 -25.46 4.95
C LEU A 171 -31.18 -24.56 5.40
N ARG A 172 -29.93 -25.06 5.42
CA ARG A 172 -28.74 -24.24 5.69
C ARG A 172 -28.61 -23.15 4.62
N LEU A 173 -28.71 -23.54 3.35
CA LEU A 173 -28.68 -22.58 2.24
C LEU A 173 -29.82 -21.54 2.37
N TYR A 174 -31.06 -21.98 2.65
CA TYR A 174 -32.18 -21.07 2.88
C TYR A 174 -31.95 -20.12 4.05
N SER A 175 -31.42 -20.61 5.16
CA SER A 175 -31.07 -19.77 6.30
C SER A 175 -30.00 -18.72 5.95
N ALA A 176 -29.13 -19.03 4.97
CA ALA A 176 -28.11 -18.12 4.50
C ALA A 176 -28.66 -17.08 3.51
N VAL A 177 -29.45 -17.48 2.50
CA VAL A 177 -29.84 -16.60 1.37
C VAL A 177 -31.33 -16.21 1.33
N GLY A 178 -32.17 -16.81 2.18
CA GLY A 178 -33.61 -16.59 2.23
C GLY A 178 -34.30 -16.82 0.88
N ASP A 179 -35.14 -15.86 0.48
CA ASP A 179 -35.93 -15.92 -0.76
C ASP A 179 -35.08 -15.97 -2.03
N LYS A 180 -33.78 -15.68 -1.94
CA LYS A 180 -32.84 -15.77 -3.07
C LYS A 180 -32.40 -17.21 -3.38
N ILE A 181 -32.86 -18.22 -2.65
CA ILE A 181 -32.40 -19.61 -2.87
C ILE A 181 -32.51 -20.06 -4.33
N ASN A 182 -33.57 -19.67 -5.03
CA ASN A 182 -33.79 -20.01 -6.44
C ASN A 182 -32.90 -19.21 -7.41
N GLN A 183 -32.27 -18.13 -6.93
CA GLN A 183 -31.38 -17.26 -7.70
C GLN A 183 -29.91 -17.66 -7.54
N VAL A 184 -29.55 -18.50 -6.56
CA VAL A 184 -28.16 -18.88 -6.25
C VAL A 184 -27.45 -19.48 -7.46
N LYS A 185 -28.17 -20.26 -8.28
CA LYS A 185 -27.65 -20.84 -9.53
C LYS A 185 -27.30 -19.80 -10.61
N ASN A 186 -27.80 -18.57 -10.46
CA ASN A 186 -27.62 -17.46 -11.40
C ASN A 186 -26.73 -16.35 -10.82
N PHE A 187 -26.04 -16.58 -9.70
CA PHE A 187 -25.18 -15.57 -9.09
C PHE A 187 -23.92 -15.23 -9.91
N GLY A 188 -23.46 -16.20 -10.71
CA GLY A 188 -22.29 -16.07 -11.58
C GLY A 188 -22.54 -15.29 -12.87
N ILE A 189 -21.57 -15.41 -13.79
CA ILE A 189 -21.55 -14.72 -15.09
C ILE A 189 -21.45 -15.73 -16.24
N GLU A 190 -21.85 -15.29 -17.44
CA GLU A 190 -21.62 -16.01 -18.69
C GLU A 190 -20.29 -15.56 -19.32
N LEU A 191 -19.46 -16.52 -19.74
CA LEU A 191 -18.16 -16.24 -20.36
C LEU A 191 -18.22 -16.06 -21.88
N LYS A 192 -19.30 -16.50 -22.56
CA LYS A 192 -19.42 -16.49 -24.04
C LYS A 192 -19.19 -15.13 -24.71
N LYS A 193 -19.31 -14.02 -23.97
CA LYS A 193 -19.12 -12.65 -24.47
C LYS A 193 -17.82 -12.00 -23.98
N LEU A 194 -17.05 -12.71 -23.15
CA LEU A 194 -15.80 -12.23 -22.59
C LEU A 194 -14.66 -12.81 -23.41
N ASN A 195 -13.92 -11.93 -24.07
CA ASN A 195 -12.63 -12.31 -24.63
C ASN A 195 -11.62 -12.35 -23.48
N PRO A 196 -10.94 -13.49 -23.25
CA PRO A 196 -9.89 -13.56 -22.24
C PRO A 196 -8.89 -12.42 -22.48
N LYS A 197 -8.85 -11.46 -21.56
CA LYS A 197 -7.80 -10.45 -21.55
C LYS A 197 -6.59 -11.08 -20.87
N ILE A 198 -5.59 -11.46 -21.65
CA ILE A 198 -4.28 -11.77 -21.10
C ILE A 198 -3.76 -10.47 -20.50
N SER A 199 -3.91 -10.33 -19.20
CA SER A 199 -3.21 -9.31 -18.45
C SER A 199 -1.75 -9.68 -18.54
N SER A 200 -0.97 -8.96 -19.35
CA SER A 200 0.45 -9.25 -19.44
C SER A 200 1.05 -9.10 -18.05
N THR A 201 1.69 -10.13 -17.55
CA THR A 201 2.40 -10.10 -16.27
C THR A 201 3.81 -9.53 -16.45
N GLU A 202 4.30 -9.53 -17.68
CA GLU A 202 5.64 -9.11 -18.02
C GLU A 202 5.66 -7.70 -18.62
N THR A 203 6.63 -6.92 -18.17
CA THR A 203 7.04 -5.65 -18.78
C THR A 203 8.53 -5.71 -19.10
N VAL A 204 8.86 -5.75 -20.39
CA VAL A 204 10.24 -5.60 -20.86
C VAL A 204 10.65 -4.15 -20.73
N ARG A 205 11.72 -3.90 -19.95
CA ARG A 205 12.27 -2.55 -19.72
C ARG A 205 13.33 -2.19 -20.75
N HIS A 206 14.16 -3.17 -21.11
CA HIS A 206 15.30 -2.97 -22.02
C HIS A 206 15.73 -4.30 -22.63
N ILE A 207 16.12 -4.27 -23.89
CA ILE A 207 16.78 -5.39 -24.59
C ILE A 207 17.87 -4.80 -25.50
N ASP A 208 19.09 -5.29 -25.37
CA ASP A 208 20.18 -5.08 -26.32
C ASP A 208 20.91 -6.40 -26.62
N ASP A 209 22.04 -6.32 -27.33
CA ASP A 209 22.86 -7.47 -27.70
C ASP A 209 23.55 -8.16 -26.52
N LYS A 210 23.55 -7.54 -25.33
CA LYS A 210 24.28 -8.00 -24.13
C LYS A 210 23.40 -8.26 -22.92
N SER A 211 22.18 -7.72 -22.88
CA SER A 211 21.35 -7.73 -21.69
C SER A 211 19.86 -7.56 -21.99
N ALA A 212 19.03 -8.12 -21.12
CA ALA A 212 17.60 -7.86 -21.06
C ALA A 212 17.21 -7.55 -19.60
N SER A 213 16.39 -6.52 -19.41
CA SER A 213 15.78 -6.19 -18.13
C SER A 213 14.27 -6.38 -18.24
N VAL A 214 13.73 -7.23 -17.37
CA VAL A 214 12.34 -7.65 -17.37
C VAL A 214 11.77 -7.47 -15.98
N THR A 215 10.58 -6.87 -15.89
CA THR A 215 9.80 -6.79 -14.66
C THR A 215 8.58 -7.69 -14.77
N LEU A 216 8.40 -8.58 -13.80
CA LEU A 216 7.23 -9.45 -13.68
C LEU A 216 6.35 -8.95 -12.55
N SER A 217 5.10 -8.68 -12.87
CA SER A 217 4.03 -8.38 -11.93
C SER A 217 2.89 -9.34 -12.19
N VAL A 218 2.28 -9.89 -11.14
CA VAL A 218 1.05 -10.71 -11.25
C VAL A 218 -0.06 -9.98 -12.02
N TYR A 219 0.02 -8.64 -12.09
CA TYR A 219 -0.81 -7.81 -12.94
C TYR A 219 -0.01 -6.58 -13.40
N ARG A 220 0.24 -6.37 -14.71
CA ARG A 220 1.08 -5.24 -15.20
C ARG A 220 0.72 -3.88 -14.62
N HIS A 221 -0.56 -3.62 -14.32
CA HIS A 221 -0.98 -2.32 -13.82
C HIS A 221 -0.59 -2.06 -12.35
N LEU A 222 0.03 -3.04 -11.67
CA LEU A 222 0.69 -2.87 -10.38
C LEU A 222 2.14 -2.40 -10.50
N ASP A 223 2.72 -2.42 -11.71
CA ASP A 223 4.01 -1.79 -11.98
C ASP A 223 3.82 -0.27 -12.11
N LEU A 224 4.06 0.42 -11.00
CA LEU A 224 3.81 1.86 -10.88
C LEU A 224 4.63 2.68 -11.88
N ASP A 225 5.89 2.33 -12.12
CA ASP A 225 6.75 3.05 -13.07
C ASP A 225 6.26 2.83 -14.51
N ALA A 226 5.97 1.59 -14.89
CA ALA A 226 5.49 1.27 -16.23
C ALA A 226 4.15 1.96 -16.51
N GLU A 227 3.22 1.93 -15.56
CA GLU A 227 1.93 2.60 -15.70
C GLU A 227 2.03 4.12 -15.75
N THR A 228 2.91 4.71 -14.95
CA THR A 228 3.15 6.16 -14.97
C THR A 228 3.72 6.58 -16.33
N LYS A 229 4.73 5.87 -16.85
CA LYS A 229 5.32 6.14 -18.17
C LYS A 229 4.32 5.94 -19.31
N ARG A 230 3.53 4.87 -19.27
CA ARG A 230 2.49 4.59 -20.27
C ARG A 230 1.50 5.75 -20.34
N LEU A 231 1.00 6.21 -19.20
CA LEU A 231 0.01 7.28 -19.15
C LEU A 231 0.62 8.65 -19.40
N ALA A 232 1.88 8.90 -19.07
CA ALA A 232 2.56 10.19 -19.32
C ALA A 232 2.60 10.59 -20.80
N GLN A 233 2.42 9.64 -21.72
CA GLN A 233 2.32 9.89 -23.16
C GLN A 233 0.99 10.56 -23.56
N GLU A 234 -0.04 10.47 -22.71
CA GLU A 234 -1.34 11.07 -22.96
C GLU A 234 -1.31 12.59 -22.72
N PRO A 235 -1.95 13.42 -23.58
CA PRO A 235 -1.98 14.87 -23.37
C PRO A 235 -2.58 15.30 -22.03
N ILE A 236 -3.59 14.58 -21.54
CA ILE A 236 -4.35 14.91 -20.32
C ILE A 236 -3.59 14.63 -19.01
N THR A 237 -2.47 13.92 -19.08
CA THR A 237 -1.66 13.50 -17.92
C THR A 237 -0.29 14.18 -17.87
N ARG A 238 0.10 14.96 -18.90
CA ARG A 238 1.38 15.69 -18.93
C ARG A 238 1.58 16.54 -17.68
N PRO A 239 2.68 16.37 -16.91
CA PRO A 239 2.87 17.10 -15.67
C PRO A 239 2.72 18.63 -15.85
N PRO A 240 1.95 19.31 -14.98
CA PRO A 240 1.81 20.78 -15.02
C PRO A 240 3.06 21.51 -14.50
N VAL A 241 4.04 20.77 -13.97
CA VAL A 241 5.28 21.28 -13.40
C VAL A 241 6.47 20.45 -13.88
N PRO A 242 7.72 20.99 -13.85
CA PRO A 242 8.90 20.24 -14.22
C PRO A 242 9.12 18.98 -13.36
N MET A 243 9.49 17.89 -14.01
CA MET A 243 9.86 16.64 -13.35
C MET A 243 11.31 16.65 -12.87
N GLY A 244 11.63 15.77 -11.91
CA GLY A 244 13.01 15.55 -11.47
C GLY A 244 13.83 14.78 -12.51
N PRO A 245 15.16 14.73 -12.36
CA PRO A 245 16.00 13.91 -13.22
C PRO A 245 15.80 12.42 -12.96
N ARG A 246 16.16 11.59 -13.92
CA ARG A 246 16.43 10.16 -13.68
C ARG A 246 17.68 10.04 -12.79
N ILE A 247 17.64 9.19 -11.77
CA ILE A 247 18.70 9.07 -10.75
C ILE A 247 19.21 7.64 -10.67
N VAL A 248 20.53 7.46 -10.53
CA VAL A 248 21.14 6.19 -10.14
C VAL A 248 21.60 6.31 -8.69
N ALA A 249 21.16 5.39 -7.83
CA ALA A 249 21.49 5.37 -6.42
C ALA A 249 22.09 4.01 -6.03
N GLY A 250 23.20 4.02 -5.30
CA GLY A 250 23.83 2.84 -4.70
C GLY A 250 23.56 2.76 -3.20
N GLU A 251 23.56 1.54 -2.64
CA GLU A 251 23.53 1.38 -1.18
C GLU A 251 24.72 2.10 -0.53
N GLY A 252 24.44 2.95 0.47
CA GLY A 252 25.45 3.72 1.18
C GLY A 252 26.46 2.87 1.98
N PRO A 253 27.53 3.50 2.52
CA PRO A 253 28.64 2.79 3.14
C PRO A 253 28.26 2.19 4.50
N HIS A 254 27.91 0.90 4.54
CA HIS A 254 27.68 0.15 5.77
C HIS A 254 28.17 -1.30 5.64
N PRO A 255 28.83 -1.90 6.65
CA PRO A 255 29.42 -3.24 6.54
C PRO A 255 28.42 -4.37 6.20
N GLN A 256 27.14 -4.19 6.51
CA GLN A 256 26.09 -5.17 6.20
C GLN A 256 25.48 -4.95 4.81
N ASN A 257 25.60 -3.73 4.26
CA ASN A 257 25.02 -3.41 2.95
C ASN A 257 25.67 -4.24 1.85
N HIS A 258 24.84 -4.64 0.90
CA HIS A 258 25.26 -5.32 -0.31
C HIS A 258 25.86 -4.29 -1.29
N THR A 259 25.73 -4.55 -2.58
CA THR A 259 26.13 -3.62 -3.65
C THR A 259 24.96 -3.41 -4.59
N VAL A 260 23.77 -3.22 -4.02
CA VAL A 260 22.54 -3.02 -4.78
C VAL A 260 22.55 -1.61 -5.36
N VAL A 261 22.16 -1.52 -6.63
CA VAL A 261 21.96 -0.26 -7.36
C VAL A 261 20.50 -0.17 -7.77
N ARG A 262 19.91 1.00 -7.60
CA ARG A 262 18.55 1.35 -8.05
C ARG A 262 18.61 2.49 -9.05
N ILE A 263 17.86 2.35 -10.14
CA ILE A 263 17.64 3.42 -11.10
C ILE A 263 16.22 3.92 -10.91
N LEU A 264 16.10 5.20 -10.55
CA LEU A 264 14.83 5.90 -10.35
C LEU A 264 14.48 6.68 -11.61
N SER A 265 13.24 6.60 -12.08
CA SER A 265 12.76 7.37 -13.22
C SER A 265 12.62 8.87 -12.88
N GLU A 266 12.21 9.70 -13.84
CA GLU A 266 11.95 11.13 -13.60
C GLU A 266 10.85 11.38 -12.53
N TYR A 267 9.99 10.38 -12.32
CA TYR A 267 8.99 10.33 -11.25
C TYR A 267 9.55 9.86 -9.90
N GLN A 268 10.86 9.58 -9.83
CA GLN A 268 11.58 9.11 -8.65
C GLN A 268 11.13 7.75 -8.10
N VAL A 269 10.40 6.96 -8.90
CA VAL A 269 10.05 5.57 -8.60
C VAL A 269 11.08 4.61 -9.20
N CYS A 270 11.30 3.46 -8.56
CA CYS A 270 12.28 2.48 -9.01
C CYS A 270 11.85 1.87 -10.36
N GLU A 271 12.66 2.11 -11.40
CA GLU A 271 12.51 1.53 -12.73
C GLU A 271 13.25 0.20 -12.86
N THR A 272 14.43 0.09 -12.28
CA THR A 272 15.26 -1.12 -12.32
C THR A 272 16.15 -1.17 -11.09
N GLN A 273 16.40 -2.37 -10.59
CA GLN A 273 17.38 -2.62 -9.53
C GLN A 273 18.20 -3.86 -9.85
N PHE A 274 19.48 -3.86 -9.48
CA PHE A 274 20.41 -4.96 -9.77
C PHE A 274 21.56 -5.00 -8.76
N LEU A 275 22.27 -6.13 -8.69
CA LEU A 275 23.42 -6.29 -7.82
C LEU A 275 24.73 -6.04 -8.60
N ALA A 276 25.47 -4.99 -8.23
CA ALA A 276 26.67 -4.63 -8.97
C ALA A 276 27.84 -5.61 -8.76
N TYR A 277 27.93 -6.26 -7.59
CA TYR A 277 29.01 -7.18 -7.23
C TYR A 277 28.50 -8.43 -6.54
N ARG A 278 29.27 -9.53 -6.61
CA ARG A 278 28.90 -10.80 -5.98
C ARG A 278 28.46 -10.62 -4.53
N PRO A 279 27.50 -11.41 -4.01
CA PRO A 279 27.00 -11.31 -2.64
C PRO A 279 28.02 -11.55 -1.52
N LYS A 280 29.32 -11.71 -1.78
CA LYS A 280 30.38 -11.73 -0.75
C LYS A 280 31.09 -10.39 -0.61
N ILE A 281 30.89 -9.50 -1.58
CA ILE A 281 31.33 -8.10 -1.52
C ILE A 281 30.24 -7.33 -0.78
N ARG A 282 30.66 -6.61 0.27
CA ARG A 282 29.80 -5.89 1.21
C ARG A 282 30.40 -4.52 1.47
N GLY A 283 29.63 -3.62 2.05
CA GLY A 283 30.09 -2.28 2.37
C GLY A 283 29.44 -1.17 1.56
N GLY A 284 28.37 -1.45 0.81
CA GLY A 284 27.76 -0.48 -0.10
C GLY A 284 28.50 -0.36 -1.44
N VAL A 285 27.92 0.44 -2.35
CA VAL A 285 28.40 0.65 -3.72
C VAL A 285 28.31 2.12 -4.11
N GLY A 286 29.41 2.67 -4.60
CA GLY A 286 29.46 3.98 -5.24
C GLY A 286 29.02 3.88 -6.69
N VAL A 287 28.41 4.95 -7.19
CA VAL A 287 27.91 5.05 -8.56
C VAL A 287 28.36 6.36 -9.19
N GLU A 288 28.80 6.30 -10.44
CA GLU A 288 29.10 7.45 -11.29
C GLU A 288 28.52 7.23 -12.68
N ILE A 289 28.20 8.32 -13.36
CA ILE A 289 27.66 8.28 -14.72
C ILE A 289 28.56 9.03 -15.68
N GLY A 290 28.71 8.47 -16.89
CA GLY A 290 29.46 9.11 -17.96
C GLY A 290 29.00 8.64 -19.32
N LYS A 291 29.64 9.15 -20.36
CA LYS A 291 29.40 8.76 -21.75
C LYS A 291 30.64 8.14 -22.36
N ASN A 292 30.49 7.04 -23.08
CA ASN A 292 31.60 6.43 -23.81
C ASN A 292 31.93 7.17 -25.12
N GLU A 293 32.91 6.68 -25.87
CA GLU A 293 33.31 7.20 -27.17
C GLU A 293 32.18 7.27 -28.21
N ASN A 294 31.15 6.44 -28.05
CA ASN A 294 29.97 6.39 -28.91
C ASN A 294 28.81 7.25 -28.39
N ASN A 295 29.07 8.11 -27.38
CA ASN A 295 28.06 8.93 -26.72
C ASN A 295 26.92 8.12 -26.05
N GLN A 296 27.18 6.84 -25.75
CA GLN A 296 26.28 5.99 -24.96
C GLN A 296 26.59 6.15 -23.48
N SER A 297 25.56 6.32 -22.66
CA SER A 297 25.73 6.43 -21.22
C SER A 297 26.19 5.11 -20.59
N PHE A 298 27.02 5.20 -19.56
CA PHE A 298 27.38 4.08 -18.70
C PHE A 298 27.25 4.46 -17.23
N ILE A 299 27.04 3.45 -16.40
CA ILE A 299 27.08 3.52 -14.94
C ILE A 299 28.35 2.81 -14.49
N ALA A 300 29.29 3.55 -13.91
CA ALA A 300 30.47 2.99 -13.27
C ALA A 300 30.17 2.74 -11.79
N THR A 301 30.59 1.57 -11.30
CA THR A 301 30.35 1.16 -9.91
C THR A 301 31.63 0.67 -9.25
N TRP A 302 31.73 0.87 -7.93
CA TRP A 302 32.81 0.36 -7.10
C TRP A 302 32.34 0.13 -5.66
N PRO A 303 32.90 -0.84 -4.91
CA PRO A 303 32.52 -1.01 -3.51
C PRO A 303 33.09 0.09 -2.62
N LEU A 304 32.28 0.65 -1.72
CA LEU A 304 32.68 1.78 -0.89
C LEU A 304 33.63 1.37 0.26
N LEU A 305 33.37 0.25 0.92
CA LEU A 305 34.17 -0.21 2.08
C LEU A 305 34.97 -1.50 1.84
N SER A 306 34.65 -2.28 0.81
CA SER A 306 35.28 -3.59 0.58
C SER A 306 36.73 -3.46 0.11
N ASN A 307 37.62 -4.24 0.72
CA ASN A 307 39.00 -4.42 0.27
C ASN A 307 39.18 -5.62 -0.70
N LYS A 308 38.08 -6.30 -1.07
CA LYS A 308 38.10 -7.56 -1.83
C LYS A 308 37.84 -7.39 -3.34
N ALA A 309 37.65 -6.17 -3.81
CA ALA A 309 37.39 -5.88 -5.22
C ALA A 309 38.50 -5.01 -5.80
N ASP A 310 38.99 -5.40 -6.95
CA ASP A 310 40.06 -4.75 -7.73
C ASP A 310 39.56 -4.33 -9.13
N LYS A 311 38.24 -4.31 -9.33
CA LYS A 311 37.61 -4.00 -10.60
C LYS A 311 36.48 -3.00 -10.44
N ILE A 312 36.41 -2.08 -11.39
CA ILE A 312 35.24 -1.25 -11.64
C ILE A 312 34.32 -2.04 -12.56
N HIS A 313 33.03 -2.10 -12.23
CA HIS A 313 32.03 -2.68 -13.13
C HIS A 313 31.28 -1.56 -13.86
N LEU A 314 31.08 -1.75 -15.15
CA LEU A 314 30.33 -0.84 -16.01
C LEU A 314 29.01 -1.48 -16.42
N PHE A 315 27.93 -0.73 -16.26
CA PHE A 315 26.58 -1.12 -16.64
C PHE A 315 25.98 -0.13 -17.64
N ASN A 316 25.03 -0.60 -18.45
CA ASN A 316 24.17 0.29 -19.24
C ASN A 316 23.09 0.93 -18.34
N GLU A 317 22.27 1.78 -18.94
CA GLU A 317 21.15 2.47 -18.30
C GLU A 317 20.02 1.56 -17.79
N ALA A 318 20.08 0.26 -18.07
CA ALA A 318 19.11 -0.74 -17.62
C ALA A 318 19.72 -1.78 -16.67
N GLY A 319 20.94 -1.53 -16.15
CA GLY A 319 21.62 -2.43 -15.21
C GLY A 319 22.26 -3.67 -15.86
N GLY A 320 22.30 -3.74 -17.18
CA GLY A 320 23.02 -4.79 -17.93
C GLY A 320 24.53 -4.54 -17.92
N THR A 321 25.33 -5.57 -17.63
CA THR A 321 26.80 -5.46 -17.62
C THR A 321 27.34 -5.20 -19.04
N ILE A 322 28.12 -4.13 -19.22
CA ILE A 322 28.76 -3.80 -20.51
C ILE A 322 30.28 -3.95 -20.49
N GLY A 323 30.90 -4.00 -19.30
CA GLY A 323 32.35 -4.17 -19.18
C GLY A 323 32.86 -4.15 -17.75
N LYS A 324 34.15 -4.46 -17.59
CA LYS A 324 34.87 -4.39 -16.30
C LYS A 324 36.26 -3.82 -16.54
N ILE A 325 36.70 -2.90 -15.68
CA ILE A 325 38.03 -2.30 -15.73
C ILE A 325 38.87 -2.88 -14.59
N GLY A 326 40.00 -3.49 -14.92
CA GLY A 326 40.99 -3.93 -13.94
C GLY A 326 41.80 -2.75 -13.43
N ILE A 327 41.88 -2.60 -12.11
CA ILE A 327 42.65 -1.53 -11.47
C ILE A 327 44.12 -1.93 -11.33
N ALA A 328 45.04 -1.00 -11.58
CA ALA A 328 46.46 -1.24 -11.43
C ALA A 328 46.83 -1.46 -9.94
N LYS A 329 47.80 -2.35 -9.67
CA LYS A 329 48.18 -2.80 -8.32
C LYS A 329 48.63 -1.69 -7.36
N GLU A 330 49.01 -0.53 -7.88
CA GLU A 330 49.37 0.66 -7.11
C GLU A 330 48.18 1.39 -6.46
N ILE A 331 46.96 1.11 -6.92
CA ILE A 331 45.73 1.57 -6.27
C ILE A 331 45.25 0.44 -5.37
N THR A 332 45.14 0.72 -4.07
CA THR A 332 44.70 -0.25 -3.08
C THR A 332 43.23 -0.03 -2.73
N PRO A 333 42.37 -1.07 -2.78
CA PRO A 333 41.00 -0.95 -2.33
C PRO A 333 40.90 -0.79 -0.79
N PRO A 334 39.85 -0.13 -0.27
CA PRO A 334 38.83 0.59 -1.03
C PRO A 334 39.41 1.80 -1.77
N PHE A 335 38.91 2.05 -2.97
CA PHE A 335 39.30 3.19 -3.80
C PHE A 335 38.09 4.11 -4.01
N ASP A 336 38.37 5.37 -4.33
CA ASP A 336 37.38 6.37 -4.70
C ASP A 336 37.44 6.62 -6.21
N LEU A 337 36.30 7.03 -6.79
CA LEU A 337 36.10 7.12 -8.24
C LEU A 337 35.27 8.36 -8.57
N THR A 338 35.67 9.07 -9.64
CA THR A 338 34.86 10.13 -10.24
C THR A 338 34.95 10.08 -11.77
N VAL A 339 33.93 10.59 -12.45
CA VAL A 339 33.84 10.60 -13.92
C VAL A 339 33.81 12.02 -14.48
N GLY A 340 34.47 12.26 -15.60
CA GLY A 340 34.53 13.56 -16.26
C GLY A 340 35.40 13.58 -17.50
N ASN A 341 35.43 14.72 -18.20
CA ASN A 341 36.27 14.97 -19.37
C ASN A 341 37.64 15.50 -18.92
N PHE A 342 38.54 14.57 -18.61
CA PHE A 342 39.86 14.85 -18.07
C PHE A 342 40.96 14.85 -19.14
N VAL A 343 40.73 14.20 -20.28
CA VAL A 343 41.69 14.06 -21.37
C VAL A 343 41.11 14.66 -22.65
N LYS A 344 41.61 15.84 -23.05
CA LYS A 344 41.06 16.61 -24.19
C LYS A 344 41.06 15.85 -25.52
N GLU A 345 42.04 14.96 -25.72
CA GLU A 345 42.22 14.18 -26.94
C GLU A 345 41.39 12.89 -26.97
N SER A 346 40.70 12.57 -25.88
CA SER A 346 39.86 11.38 -25.75
C SER A 346 38.40 11.72 -26.06
N SER A 347 37.72 10.80 -26.76
CA SER A 347 36.30 10.89 -27.02
C SER A 347 35.53 10.18 -25.91
N GLY A 348 34.69 10.89 -25.18
CA GLY A 348 33.91 10.36 -24.06
C GLY A 348 34.33 10.96 -22.72
N ASP A 349 33.71 10.49 -21.64
CA ASP A 349 34.11 10.81 -20.27
C ASP A 349 35.08 9.73 -19.75
N GLU A 350 36.13 10.15 -19.06
CA GLU A 350 37.11 9.28 -18.41
C GLU A 350 36.75 8.97 -16.96
N ILE A 351 37.35 7.90 -16.45
CA ILE A 351 37.18 7.41 -15.08
C ILE A 351 38.48 7.65 -14.32
N ALA A 352 38.46 8.57 -13.36
CA ALA A 352 39.57 8.82 -12.45
C ALA A 352 39.44 7.98 -11.19
N VAL A 353 40.55 7.40 -10.73
CA VAL A 353 40.59 6.46 -9.59
C VAL A 353 41.77 6.76 -8.67
N LEU A 354 41.52 6.72 -7.36
CA LEU A 354 42.50 6.93 -6.30
C LEU A 354 42.26 5.98 -5.12
N SER A 355 43.31 5.55 -4.42
CA SER A 355 43.12 4.79 -3.17
C SER A 355 42.45 5.67 -2.10
N HIS A 356 41.35 5.19 -1.51
CA HIS A 356 40.65 5.95 -0.47
C HIS A 356 41.52 6.13 0.77
N ASN A 357 42.32 5.11 1.09
CA ASN A 357 43.31 5.14 2.16
C ASN A 357 44.72 4.98 1.56
N ALA A 358 45.42 6.09 1.35
CA ALA A 358 46.78 6.11 0.85
C ALA A 358 47.76 5.65 1.95
N LYS A 359 48.47 4.54 1.71
CA LYS A 359 49.45 3.98 2.67
C LYS A 359 50.78 4.73 2.70
N THR A 360 51.08 5.48 1.64
CA THR A 360 52.33 6.21 1.46
C THR A 360 52.04 7.64 1.06
N ALA A 361 52.98 8.55 1.34
CA ALA A 361 52.95 9.88 0.76
C ALA A 361 53.00 9.80 -0.77
N GLN A 362 52.58 10.89 -1.41
CA GLN A 362 52.50 11.02 -2.86
C GLN A 362 51.63 9.95 -3.55
N PRO A 363 50.35 9.82 -3.18
CA PRO A 363 49.50 8.80 -3.78
C PRO A 363 49.28 9.03 -5.29
N ASN A 364 49.16 7.92 -6.02
CA ASN A 364 48.88 7.93 -7.45
C ASN A 364 47.38 8.08 -7.71
N LEU A 365 47.05 8.93 -8.69
CA LEU A 365 45.74 9.01 -9.31
C LEU A 365 45.85 8.51 -10.76
N LEU A 366 44.95 7.62 -11.15
CA LEU A 366 44.93 7.02 -12.49
C LEU A 366 43.69 7.46 -13.25
N ILE A 367 43.83 7.61 -14.56
CA ILE A 367 42.73 7.98 -15.46
C ILE A 367 42.58 6.89 -16.52
N TYR A 368 41.41 6.28 -16.59
CA TYR A 368 41.05 5.22 -17.52
C TYR A 368 40.01 5.69 -18.54
N SER A 369 40.07 5.15 -19.75
CA SER A 369 38.93 5.18 -20.67
C SER A 369 37.82 4.24 -20.18
N PRO A 370 36.57 4.41 -20.65
CA PRO A 370 35.49 3.45 -20.40
C PRO A 370 35.80 2.02 -20.90
N SER A 371 36.64 1.88 -21.93
CA SER A 371 37.14 0.58 -22.39
C SER A 371 38.22 -0.05 -21.50
N GLY A 372 38.65 0.64 -20.43
CA GLY A 372 39.64 0.17 -19.46
C GLY A 372 41.10 0.44 -19.84
N LYS A 373 41.35 1.22 -20.90
CA LYS A 373 42.71 1.65 -21.26
C LYS A 373 43.19 2.71 -20.27
N LEU A 374 44.38 2.53 -19.70
CA LEU A 374 45.01 3.57 -18.88
C LEU A 374 45.46 4.72 -19.80
N LEU A 375 44.89 5.90 -19.59
CA LEU A 375 45.16 7.11 -20.38
C LEU A 375 46.14 8.06 -19.70
N GLY A 376 46.18 8.06 -18.37
CA GLY A 376 47.01 9.00 -17.63
C GLY A 376 47.32 8.55 -16.20
N ARG A 377 48.45 9.06 -15.71
CA ARG A 377 48.90 8.91 -14.33
C ARG A 377 49.29 10.27 -13.78
N LYS A 378 48.79 10.61 -12.60
CA LYS A 378 49.11 11.83 -11.86
C LYS A 378 49.55 11.47 -10.45
N THR A 379 50.45 12.25 -9.88
CA THR A 379 50.91 12.08 -8.49
C THR A 379 50.40 13.26 -7.67
N ILE A 380 49.75 12.98 -6.54
CA ILE A 380 49.23 14.01 -5.63
C ILE A 380 50.36 14.42 -4.67
N ASN A 381 50.61 15.71 -4.48
CA ASN A 381 51.66 16.19 -3.58
C ASN A 381 51.16 16.23 -2.11
N GLY A 382 50.69 15.10 -1.59
CA GLY A 382 50.08 14.95 -0.26
C GLY A 382 50.71 13.84 0.61
N GLY A 383 50.26 13.75 1.86
CA GLY A 383 50.71 12.74 2.83
C GLY A 383 50.10 11.35 2.63
N ALA A 384 50.39 10.44 3.56
CA ALA A 384 49.59 9.23 3.74
C ALA A 384 48.33 9.59 4.53
N GLY A 385 47.20 8.94 4.23
CA GLY A 385 45.92 9.28 4.85
C GLY A 385 44.72 8.97 3.97
N LYS A 386 43.57 9.50 4.37
CA LYS A 386 42.31 9.41 3.66
C LYS A 386 42.25 10.45 2.54
N TYR A 387 41.74 10.01 1.40
CA TYR A 387 41.51 10.85 0.24
C TYR A 387 40.12 10.63 -0.35
N SER A 388 39.59 11.67 -1.00
CA SER A 388 38.42 11.58 -1.87
C SER A 388 38.64 12.40 -3.15
N ILE A 389 38.00 12.01 -4.25
CA ILE A 389 38.12 12.69 -5.54
C ILE A 389 36.77 13.20 -6.04
N ILE A 390 36.78 14.38 -6.66
CA ILE A 390 35.57 15.09 -7.08
C ILE A 390 35.80 15.66 -8.49
N THR A 391 34.83 15.47 -9.37
CA THR A 391 34.71 16.24 -10.61
C THR A 391 33.95 17.53 -10.33
N LYS A 392 34.56 18.67 -10.64
CA LYS A 392 33.88 19.97 -10.61
C LYS A 392 33.56 20.43 -12.03
N GLY A 393 32.28 20.66 -12.32
CA GLY A 393 31.83 20.92 -13.69
C GLY A 393 31.97 19.65 -14.54
N LYS A 394 32.93 19.62 -15.47
CA LYS A 394 33.22 18.42 -16.28
C LYS A 394 34.70 18.09 -16.40
N ASP A 395 35.59 19.06 -16.26
CA ASP A 395 37.00 18.96 -16.64
C ASP A 395 37.98 19.25 -15.49
N ARG A 396 37.46 19.70 -14.34
CA ARG A 396 38.27 19.95 -13.15
C ARG A 396 38.26 18.72 -12.25
N LEU A 397 39.42 18.10 -12.12
CA LEU A 397 39.65 16.96 -11.23
C LEU A 397 40.33 17.43 -9.96
N ILE A 398 39.72 17.10 -8.82
CA ILE A 398 40.14 17.57 -7.50
C ILE A 398 40.29 16.38 -6.56
N ALA A 399 41.34 16.38 -5.74
CA ALA A 399 41.52 15.42 -4.65
C ALA A 399 41.54 16.15 -3.30
N GLN A 400 40.69 15.73 -2.38
CA GLN A 400 40.66 16.19 -1.00
C GLN A 400 41.54 15.28 -0.12
N GLU A 401 42.48 15.87 0.60
CA GLU A 401 43.30 15.22 1.64
C GLU A 401 42.73 15.58 3.02
N PHE A 402 42.20 14.60 3.75
CA PHE A 402 41.49 14.85 5.00
C PHE A 402 42.45 15.22 6.14
N GLU A 403 43.48 14.41 6.40
CA GLU A 403 44.42 14.59 7.52
C GLU A 403 45.31 15.83 7.34
N GLY A 404 45.66 16.14 6.09
CA GLY A 404 46.41 17.34 5.74
C GLY A 404 45.54 18.59 5.63
N ASN A 405 44.20 18.43 5.64
CA ASN A 405 43.20 19.46 5.38
C ASN A 405 43.56 20.30 4.15
N LYS A 406 43.71 19.63 3.00
CA LYS A 406 44.14 20.24 1.73
C LYS A 406 43.23 19.83 0.58
N ILE A 407 43.13 20.73 -0.39
CA ILE A 407 42.60 20.44 -1.72
C ILE A 407 43.75 20.46 -2.71
N HIS A 408 43.85 19.38 -3.49
CA HIS A 408 44.76 19.24 -4.62
C HIS A 408 43.95 19.33 -5.90
N THR A 409 44.03 20.46 -6.60
CA THR A 409 43.52 20.52 -7.98
C THR A 409 44.51 19.78 -8.85
N MET A 410 44.06 18.74 -9.55
CA MET A 410 44.89 17.90 -10.42
C MET A 410 44.78 18.31 -11.89
N LEU A 411 43.61 18.85 -12.27
CA LEU A 411 43.33 19.42 -13.58
C LEU A 411 42.49 20.72 -13.43
N PRO A 412 42.71 21.73 -14.30
CA PRO A 412 43.64 21.73 -15.44
C PRO A 412 45.11 21.96 -15.07
N SER A 413 45.38 22.64 -13.95
CA SER A 413 46.72 22.89 -13.40
C SER A 413 46.86 22.22 -12.04
N GLN A 414 48.06 21.71 -11.73
CA GLN A 414 48.32 21.09 -10.43
C GLN A 414 48.56 22.17 -9.37
N GLU A 415 47.62 22.31 -8.44
CA GLU A 415 47.64 23.34 -7.40
C GLU A 415 47.22 22.76 -6.05
N VAL A 416 47.85 23.23 -4.97
CA VAL A 416 47.54 22.80 -3.60
C VAL A 416 47.05 24.00 -2.79
N SER A 417 45.91 23.83 -2.12
CA SER A 417 45.33 24.83 -1.24
C SER A 417 45.07 24.23 0.13
N LYS A 418 45.51 24.91 1.19
CA LYS A 418 45.13 24.56 2.56
C LYS A 418 43.68 24.99 2.81
N LEU A 419 42.93 24.15 3.48
CA LEU A 419 41.56 24.41 3.91
C LEU A 419 41.53 25.10 5.28
N ASN A 420 40.42 25.78 5.60
CA ASN A 420 40.21 26.37 6.93
C ASN A 420 40.16 25.26 8.00
N THR A 421 40.71 25.47 9.20
CA THR A 421 40.69 24.46 10.28
C THR A 421 39.27 24.03 10.69
N LYS A 422 38.25 24.86 10.42
CA LYS A 422 36.85 24.52 10.68
C LYS A 422 36.27 23.39 9.82
N ILE A 423 36.96 22.97 8.75
CA ILE A 423 36.42 22.03 7.75
C ILE A 423 37.10 20.65 7.72
N GLU A 424 37.96 20.36 8.72
CA GLU A 424 38.79 19.14 8.82
C GLU A 424 38.02 17.82 8.83
N SER A 425 36.70 17.85 8.99
CA SER A 425 35.85 16.65 9.05
C SER A 425 34.77 16.58 7.95
N TRP A 426 34.82 17.46 6.95
CA TRP A 426 33.76 17.57 5.94
C TRP A 426 34.21 16.93 4.63
N SER A 427 33.29 16.24 3.96
CA SER A 427 33.44 15.91 2.55
C SER A 427 33.00 17.11 1.72
N LEU A 428 33.78 17.45 0.70
CA LEU A 428 33.46 18.52 -0.24
C LEU A 428 32.74 17.96 -1.46
N PHE A 429 31.88 18.77 -2.05
CA PHE A 429 31.08 18.41 -3.22
C PHE A 429 30.96 19.58 -4.20
N ASP A 430 30.74 19.28 -5.47
CA ASP A 430 30.44 20.29 -6.47
C ASP A 430 29.08 20.97 -6.18
N SER A 431 28.87 22.14 -6.77
CA SER A 431 27.61 22.87 -6.71
C SER A 431 27.27 23.45 -8.07
N VAL A 432 25.98 23.57 -8.35
CA VAL A 432 25.53 24.35 -9.50
C VAL A 432 25.53 25.86 -9.24
N TYR A 433 25.62 26.28 -7.98
CA TYR A 433 25.56 27.68 -7.58
C TYR A 433 26.95 28.32 -7.53
N THR A 434 27.06 29.51 -8.13
CA THR A 434 28.32 30.23 -8.30
C THR A 434 28.73 31.10 -7.09
N ASP A 435 27.88 31.21 -6.07
CA ASP A 435 28.18 31.96 -4.84
C ASP A 435 29.07 31.18 -3.86
N ARG A 436 29.39 29.92 -4.18
CA ARG A 436 30.28 29.06 -3.43
C ARG A 436 31.25 28.34 -4.34
N GLU A 437 32.37 27.92 -3.79
CA GLU A 437 33.31 27.04 -4.50
C GLU A 437 32.91 25.57 -4.35
N PHE A 438 32.49 25.16 -3.15
CA PHE A 438 32.05 23.81 -2.84
C PHE A 438 30.84 23.84 -1.89
N ASN A 439 30.03 22.79 -1.98
CA ASN A 439 29.19 22.40 -0.85
C ASN A 439 30.02 21.50 0.08
N GLY A 440 29.65 21.45 1.36
CA GLY A 440 30.25 20.58 2.36
C GLY A 440 29.19 19.83 3.14
N GLY A 441 29.48 18.57 3.45
CA GLY A 441 28.67 17.70 4.28
C GLY A 441 29.52 16.93 5.27
N LYS A 442 28.93 16.53 6.40
CA LYS A 442 29.60 15.70 7.41
C LYS A 442 28.62 14.68 7.98
N PRO A 443 29.13 13.59 8.59
CA PRO A 443 28.30 12.69 9.37
C PRO A 443 27.70 13.41 10.58
N GLU A 444 26.40 13.29 10.76
CA GLU A 444 25.68 13.82 11.93
C GLU A 444 24.54 12.87 12.30
N LYS A 445 24.12 12.90 13.57
CA LYS A 445 23.15 11.92 14.08
C LYS A 445 21.69 12.27 13.79
N ASN A 446 21.32 13.54 13.92
CA ASN A 446 19.90 13.94 13.89
C ASN A 446 19.62 15.08 12.89
N ILE A 447 20.56 16.00 12.67
CA ILE A 447 20.40 17.15 11.77
C ILE A 447 21.26 16.96 10.52
N SER A 448 20.93 17.61 9.42
CA SER A 448 21.75 17.59 8.19
C SER A 448 22.20 19.00 7.83
N THR A 449 23.44 19.30 8.20
CA THR A 449 24.04 20.62 7.98
C THR A 449 24.69 20.71 6.60
N LEU A 450 24.15 21.59 5.76
CA LEU A 450 24.77 21.99 4.50
C LEU A 450 25.75 23.15 4.76
N MET A 451 27.00 22.94 4.40
CA MET A 451 28.02 23.98 4.48
C MET A 451 28.28 24.57 3.09
N ARG A 452 28.27 25.90 2.99
CA ARG A 452 28.71 26.63 1.79
C ARG A 452 30.12 27.10 1.98
N PHE A 453 31.02 26.70 1.09
CA PHE A 453 32.44 26.99 1.22
C PHE A 453 32.95 27.79 0.02
N THR A 454 33.62 28.91 0.32
CA THR A 454 34.38 29.71 -0.65
C THR A 454 35.77 29.94 -0.06
N LYS A 455 36.82 29.69 -0.83
CA LYS A 455 38.20 29.90 -0.36
C LYS A 455 38.40 31.34 0.12
N GLY A 456 38.99 31.48 1.31
CA GLY A 456 39.26 32.77 1.94
C GLY A 456 38.05 33.40 2.67
N GLN A 457 36.90 32.73 2.69
CA GLN A 457 35.72 33.17 3.45
C GLN A 457 35.38 32.16 4.56
N GLU A 458 34.69 32.64 5.59
CA GLU A 458 34.13 31.77 6.62
C GLU A 458 32.97 30.94 6.03
N PRO A 459 32.95 29.61 6.27
CA PRO A 459 31.86 28.77 5.77
C PRO A 459 30.50 29.17 6.35
N VAL A 460 29.44 29.12 5.53
CA VAL A 460 28.07 29.41 5.97
C VAL A 460 27.29 28.10 6.16
N SER A 461 26.72 27.91 7.35
CA SER A 461 25.93 26.75 7.74
C SER A 461 24.45 26.95 7.45
N LEU A 462 23.78 25.91 6.92
CA LEU A 462 22.35 25.88 6.61
C LEU A 462 21.76 24.52 7.02
N ASP A 463 20.51 24.49 7.49
CA ASP A 463 19.80 23.23 7.80
C ASP A 463 19.08 22.70 6.56
N ALA A 464 19.67 21.70 5.90
CA ALA A 464 19.08 21.08 4.71
C ALA A 464 17.90 20.14 5.05
N ALA A 465 17.79 19.71 6.31
CA ALA A 465 16.78 18.80 6.82
C ALA A 465 15.71 19.52 7.67
N GLY A 466 15.57 20.84 7.54
CA GLY A 466 14.72 21.64 8.42
C GLY A 466 13.25 21.21 8.46
N MET A 467 12.73 20.54 7.44
CA MET A 467 11.40 19.93 7.48
C MET A 467 11.41 18.56 8.14
N GLU A 468 12.39 17.73 7.77
CA GLU A 468 12.52 16.36 8.23
C GLU A 468 12.76 16.28 9.74
N ASN A 469 13.43 17.30 10.29
CA ASN A 469 13.68 17.48 11.72
C ASN A 469 12.41 17.80 12.53
N LYS A 470 11.31 18.19 11.87
CA LYS A 470 10.07 18.62 12.54
C LYS A 470 9.08 17.46 12.67
N PHE A 471 8.26 17.57 13.71
CA PHE A 471 7.08 16.78 13.94
C PHE A 471 5.88 17.71 13.96
N TRP A 472 4.92 17.43 13.08
CA TRP A 472 3.73 18.26 12.89
C TRP A 472 2.54 17.66 13.61
N PHE A 473 1.70 18.50 14.19
CA PHE A 473 0.40 18.05 14.68
C PHE A 473 -0.68 19.08 14.36
N ASP A 474 -1.91 18.59 14.19
CA ASP A 474 -3.09 19.43 14.02
C ASP A 474 -4.19 18.97 14.98
N PRO A 475 -4.54 19.75 16.03
CA PRO A 475 -5.63 19.43 16.93
C PRO A 475 -6.99 19.68 16.27
N GLN A 476 -7.82 18.65 16.19
CA GLN A 476 -9.13 18.72 15.55
C GLN A 476 -10.05 19.70 16.28
N GLU A 477 -10.67 20.62 15.52
CA GLU A 477 -11.57 21.65 16.05
C GLU A 477 -12.93 21.07 16.54
N GLU A 478 -13.45 20.03 15.89
CA GLU A 478 -14.76 19.40 16.19
C GLU A 478 -14.78 17.91 15.78
N HIS A 479 -15.46 17.05 16.55
CA HIS A 479 -15.72 15.66 16.15
C HIS A 479 -17.18 15.26 16.40
N ASN A 480 -17.87 14.78 15.36
CA ASN A 480 -19.26 14.31 15.43
C ASN A 480 -20.25 15.36 16.01
N GLY A 481 -20.08 16.65 15.66
CA GLY A 481 -20.91 17.73 16.19
C GLY A 481 -20.48 18.26 17.56
N ASP A 482 -19.43 17.70 18.16
CA ASP A 482 -18.91 18.10 19.46
C ASP A 482 -17.64 18.97 19.30
N PRO A 483 -17.71 20.28 19.58
CA PRO A 483 -16.58 21.19 19.43
C PRO A 483 -15.54 20.96 20.54
N SER A 484 -14.27 20.95 20.14
CA SER A 484 -13.15 20.77 21.06
C SER A 484 -12.93 21.96 21.99
N THR A 485 -12.27 21.73 23.13
CA THR A 485 -11.96 22.77 24.11
C THR A 485 -10.46 22.92 24.39
N TRP A 486 -9.60 22.50 23.45
CA TRP A 486 -8.15 22.44 23.65
C TRP A 486 -7.50 23.79 24.00
N GLY A 487 -8.03 24.91 23.48
CA GLY A 487 -7.32 26.19 23.43
C GLY A 487 -6.15 26.16 22.42
N GLU A 488 -5.33 27.21 22.38
CA GLU A 488 -4.17 27.28 21.48
C GLU A 488 -2.98 26.46 22.02
N PHE A 489 -2.25 25.81 21.11
CA PHE A 489 -0.95 25.19 21.39
C PHE A 489 0.17 26.06 20.85
N PRO A 490 1.19 26.41 21.65
CA PRO A 490 2.34 27.15 21.15
C PRO A 490 3.18 26.30 20.19
N ASP A 491 3.85 26.95 19.24
CA ASP A 491 4.87 26.29 18.41
C ASP A 491 6.17 26.11 19.21
N GLY A 492 6.75 24.91 19.16
CA GLY A 492 8.14 24.65 19.49
C GLY A 492 9.07 24.89 18.29
N THR A 493 10.34 24.52 18.45
CA THR A 493 11.35 24.52 17.38
C THR A 493 11.13 23.36 16.41
N TYR A 494 10.87 22.16 16.95
CA TYR A 494 10.74 20.90 16.22
C TYR A 494 9.32 20.33 16.31
N VAL A 495 8.62 20.49 17.43
CA VAL A 495 7.21 20.11 17.59
C VAL A 495 6.34 21.31 17.28
N ARG A 496 5.62 21.28 16.15
CA ARG A 496 4.93 22.46 15.61
C ARG A 496 3.51 22.16 15.14
N ASN A 497 2.68 23.19 15.19
CA ASN A 497 1.35 23.14 14.60
C ASN A 497 1.46 23.05 13.07
N GLY A 498 0.64 22.20 12.48
CA GLY A 498 0.36 22.16 11.05
C GLY A 498 -1.14 22.21 10.82
N LEU A 499 -1.56 22.08 9.56
CA LEU A 499 -2.96 21.97 9.19
C LEU A 499 -3.22 20.64 8.48
N TYR A 500 -4.05 19.79 9.06
CA TYR A 500 -4.55 18.60 8.42
C TYR A 500 -5.81 18.96 7.61
N ASN A 501 -5.61 19.25 6.34
CA ASN A 501 -6.69 19.78 5.52
C ASN A 501 -7.44 18.66 4.78
N TYR A 502 -8.59 18.28 5.34
CA TYR A 502 -9.56 17.40 4.68
C TYR A 502 -10.36 18.12 3.60
N LEU A 503 -10.02 17.85 2.34
CA LEU A 503 -10.67 18.46 1.18
C LEU A 503 -11.85 17.66 0.66
N GLY A 504 -12.06 16.45 1.19
CA GLY A 504 -13.14 15.56 0.81
C GLY A 504 -12.82 14.68 -0.40
N SER A 505 -13.77 13.81 -0.74
CA SER A 505 -13.58 12.86 -1.82
C SER A 505 -13.65 13.53 -3.20
N ALA A 506 -12.54 13.49 -3.94
CA ALA A 506 -12.37 14.18 -5.21
C ALA A 506 -13.42 13.77 -6.26
N GLN A 507 -13.87 12.52 -6.23
CA GLN A 507 -14.92 12.00 -7.11
C GLN A 507 -16.21 12.84 -7.07
N TYR A 508 -16.54 13.47 -5.93
CA TYR A 508 -17.76 14.27 -5.77
C TYR A 508 -17.72 15.64 -6.46
N TRP A 509 -16.57 16.06 -6.96
CA TRP A 509 -16.44 17.37 -7.61
C TRP A 509 -16.87 17.36 -9.07
N SER A 510 -16.93 16.18 -9.69
CA SER A 510 -17.38 16.08 -11.08
C SER A 510 -18.84 16.52 -11.21
N PRO A 511 -19.19 17.34 -12.23
CA PRO A 511 -20.57 17.69 -12.53
C PRO A 511 -21.45 16.47 -12.83
N LEU A 512 -20.86 15.37 -13.32
CA LEU A 512 -21.56 14.16 -13.74
C LEU A 512 -22.14 13.35 -12.59
N ILE A 513 -21.65 13.57 -11.35
CA ILE A 513 -22.17 12.85 -10.18
C ILE A 513 -23.66 13.13 -9.99
N LYS A 514 -24.10 14.38 -10.20
CA LYS A 514 -25.51 14.73 -10.01
C LYS A 514 -26.44 14.10 -11.04
N SER A 515 -26.03 14.03 -12.30
CA SER A 515 -26.84 13.39 -13.35
C SER A 515 -26.75 11.87 -13.29
N GLY A 516 -25.65 11.33 -12.77
CA GLY A 516 -25.32 9.91 -12.83
C GLY A 516 -24.83 9.45 -14.21
N GLU A 517 -24.76 10.33 -15.21
CA GLU A 517 -24.35 10.01 -16.58
C GLU A 517 -22.83 9.96 -16.71
N ILE A 518 -22.23 8.83 -16.30
CA ILE A 518 -20.78 8.66 -16.17
C ILE A 518 -20.18 7.77 -17.28
N GLU A 519 -21.02 7.11 -18.07
CA GLU A 519 -20.64 6.18 -19.11
C GLU A 519 -20.21 6.89 -20.40
N SER A 520 -19.15 6.38 -21.03
CA SER A 520 -18.63 6.85 -22.32
C SER A 520 -18.33 8.36 -22.37
N LYS A 521 -17.94 8.94 -21.22
CA LYS A 521 -17.64 10.37 -21.09
C LYS A 521 -16.13 10.64 -21.16
N PRO A 522 -15.68 11.58 -22.02
CA PRO A 522 -14.27 11.97 -22.10
C PRO A 522 -13.84 12.79 -20.88
N TYR A 523 -12.53 12.87 -20.63
CA TYR A 523 -11.94 13.57 -19.50
C TYR A 523 -12.43 15.03 -19.35
N GLU A 524 -12.65 15.72 -20.46
CA GLU A 524 -13.13 17.10 -20.50
C GLU A 524 -14.56 17.23 -19.94
N GLU A 525 -15.45 16.28 -20.23
CA GLU A 525 -16.82 16.29 -19.68
C GLU A 525 -16.82 16.03 -18.17
N TRP A 526 -15.88 15.20 -17.69
CA TRP A 526 -15.71 14.93 -16.26
C TRP A 526 -15.22 16.15 -15.46
N THR A 527 -14.47 17.06 -16.11
CA THR A 527 -13.63 18.03 -15.39
C THR A 527 -13.88 19.49 -15.73
N SER A 528 -14.33 19.82 -16.95
CA SER A 528 -14.44 21.20 -17.44
C SER A 528 -15.45 22.06 -16.67
N LYS A 529 -16.52 21.45 -16.16
CA LYS A 529 -17.57 22.13 -15.36
C LYS A 529 -17.46 21.84 -13.87
N ILE A 530 -16.32 21.34 -13.40
CA ILE A 530 -16.05 21.36 -11.96
C ILE A 530 -16.17 22.82 -11.53
N ASP A 531 -17.06 23.10 -10.57
CA ASP A 531 -17.24 24.42 -10.00
C ASP A 531 -16.06 24.73 -9.10
N TRP A 532 -14.91 24.98 -9.74
CA TRP A 532 -13.69 25.35 -9.08
C TRP A 532 -13.90 26.54 -8.17
N PRO A 533 -14.63 27.61 -8.54
CA PRO A 533 -14.98 28.67 -7.60
C PRO A 533 -15.71 28.18 -6.36
N LYS A 534 -16.68 27.27 -6.43
CA LYS A 534 -17.35 26.71 -5.23
C LYS A 534 -16.45 25.79 -4.43
N VAL A 535 -15.68 24.93 -5.09
CA VAL A 535 -14.64 24.13 -4.45
C VAL A 535 -13.62 25.06 -3.78
N THR A 536 -13.29 26.19 -4.42
CA THR A 536 -12.26 27.13 -3.94
C THR A 536 -12.77 28.18 -2.97
N ARG A 537 -14.08 28.44 -2.94
CA ARG A 537 -14.79 29.31 -1.98
C ARG A 537 -15.38 28.50 -0.82
N ALA A 538 -15.34 27.17 -0.88
CA ALA A 538 -15.62 26.33 0.27
C ALA A 538 -14.66 26.77 1.40
N PRO A 539 -15.17 27.12 2.59
CA PRO A 539 -14.34 27.68 3.66
C PRO A 539 -13.09 26.84 3.96
N ALA A 540 -13.20 25.51 3.92
CA ALA A 540 -12.08 24.58 4.14
C ALA A 540 -10.96 24.70 3.07
N TRP A 541 -11.29 24.65 1.78
CA TRP A 541 -10.30 24.83 0.72
C TRP A 541 -9.69 26.23 0.75
N ARG A 542 -10.53 27.26 0.86
CA ARG A 542 -10.08 28.65 0.82
C ARG A 542 -9.11 28.94 1.96
N LYS A 543 -9.52 28.61 3.19
CA LYS A 543 -8.70 28.69 4.40
C LYS A 543 -7.39 27.92 4.19
N SER A 544 -7.42 26.70 3.64
CA SER A 544 -6.19 25.93 3.44
C SER A 544 -5.23 26.50 2.39
N VAL A 545 -5.69 26.92 1.20
CA VAL A 545 -4.78 27.47 0.18
C VAL A 545 -4.28 28.86 0.58
N GLU A 546 -5.13 29.69 1.20
CA GLU A 546 -4.72 30.98 1.75
C GLU A 546 -3.70 30.78 2.90
N ASN A 547 -3.98 29.88 3.85
CA ASN A 547 -3.06 29.52 4.94
C ASN A 547 -1.73 28.99 4.40
N TYR A 548 -1.77 28.08 3.42
CA TYR A 548 -0.58 27.54 2.77
C TYR A 548 0.27 28.64 2.12
N ASN A 549 -0.38 29.55 1.39
CA ASN A 549 0.30 30.69 0.77
C ASN A 549 0.84 31.70 1.80
N GLN A 550 0.27 31.73 3.00
CA GLN A 550 0.78 32.49 4.15
C GLN A 550 1.90 31.77 4.90
N GLY A 551 2.31 30.58 4.45
CA GLY A 551 3.39 29.82 5.08
C GLY A 551 2.95 28.91 6.22
N ILE A 552 1.70 28.43 6.21
CA ILE A 552 1.21 27.43 7.16
C ILE A 552 1.39 26.02 6.57
N PRO A 553 2.23 25.17 7.19
CA PRO A 553 2.46 23.80 6.76
C PRO A 553 1.18 22.97 6.77
N THR A 554 0.92 22.25 5.69
CA THR A 554 -0.38 21.62 5.43
C THR A 554 -0.22 20.20 4.89
N VAL A 555 -1.07 19.29 5.37
CA VAL A 555 -1.36 17.99 4.73
C VAL A 555 -2.55 18.18 3.80
N TRP A 556 -2.42 17.83 2.52
CA TRP A 556 -3.53 17.89 1.57
C TRP A 556 -4.17 16.52 1.37
N THR A 557 -5.45 16.38 1.72
CA THR A 557 -6.15 15.10 1.59
C THR A 557 -7.34 15.24 0.63
N ALA A 558 -7.10 14.86 -0.63
CA ALA A 558 -8.08 14.89 -1.71
C ALA A 558 -8.25 13.50 -2.28
N VAL A 559 -9.07 12.77 -1.54
CA VAL A 559 -9.04 11.32 -1.56
C VAL A 559 -10.00 10.80 -2.62
N PHE A 560 -9.73 9.63 -3.17
CA PHE A 560 -10.83 8.80 -3.67
C PHE A 560 -11.22 7.82 -2.56
N THR A 561 -12.50 7.47 -2.51
CA THR A 561 -13.00 6.51 -1.53
C THR A 561 -14.09 5.63 -2.14
N HIS A 562 -14.04 4.35 -1.80
CA HIS A 562 -15.13 3.42 -2.04
C HIS A 562 -16.31 3.62 -1.08
N ARG A 563 -16.17 4.42 -0.01
CA ARG A 563 -17.25 4.76 0.94
C ARG A 563 -18.09 5.91 0.39
N TRP A 564 -19.17 5.60 -0.30
CA TRP A 564 -19.99 6.55 -1.03
C TRP A 564 -21.09 7.15 -0.17
N SER A 565 -21.05 8.46 0.07
CA SER A 565 -22.14 9.16 0.76
C SER A 565 -23.48 8.90 0.08
N VAL A 566 -24.42 8.29 0.81
CA VAL A 566 -25.73 7.83 0.30
C VAL A 566 -26.47 8.96 -0.43
N GLY A 567 -26.46 10.18 0.14
CA GLY A 567 -27.13 11.33 -0.47
C GLY A 567 -26.43 11.85 -1.73
N LYS A 568 -25.09 11.93 -1.73
CA LYS A 568 -24.32 12.51 -2.85
C LYS A 568 -24.23 11.58 -4.05
N MET A 569 -24.22 10.27 -3.82
CA MET A 569 -24.01 9.24 -4.85
C MET A 569 -25.28 8.55 -5.34
N LYS A 570 -26.46 8.96 -4.85
CA LYS A 570 -27.74 8.30 -5.13
C LYS A 570 -27.99 8.00 -6.61
N SER A 571 -27.71 8.93 -7.50
CA SER A 571 -27.88 8.81 -8.96
C SER A 571 -27.01 7.71 -9.59
N ILE A 572 -25.89 7.36 -8.96
CA ILE A 572 -24.97 6.30 -9.40
C ILE A 572 -25.28 5.01 -8.66
N SER A 573 -25.46 5.06 -7.32
CA SER A 573 -25.74 3.86 -6.51
C SER A 573 -27.11 3.24 -6.81
N SER A 574 -28.07 4.00 -7.34
CA SER A 574 -29.37 3.48 -7.75
C SER A 574 -29.40 2.83 -9.13
N LYS A 575 -28.29 2.81 -9.89
CA LYS A 575 -28.25 2.20 -11.21
C LYS A 575 -28.26 0.68 -11.11
N ILE A 576 -29.17 0.07 -11.87
CA ILE A 576 -29.37 -1.37 -11.93
C ILE A 576 -29.01 -1.86 -13.33
N ASP A 577 -28.23 -2.94 -13.39
CA ASP A 577 -28.00 -3.66 -14.62
C ASP A 577 -29.29 -4.40 -15.02
N THR A 578 -29.80 -4.12 -16.21
CA THR A 578 -31.09 -4.66 -16.67
C THR A 578 -31.06 -6.15 -17.00
N LYS A 579 -29.87 -6.74 -17.23
CA LYS A 579 -29.69 -8.16 -17.48
C LYS A 579 -29.71 -8.95 -16.17
N THR A 580 -29.01 -8.46 -15.15
CA THR A 580 -28.81 -9.20 -13.89
C THR A 580 -29.78 -8.79 -12.79
N GLY A 581 -30.36 -7.58 -12.87
CA GLY A 581 -31.17 -6.99 -11.81
C GLY A 581 -30.34 -6.51 -10.61
N LEU A 582 -29.00 -6.54 -10.70
CA LEU A 582 -28.09 -6.16 -9.62
C LEU A 582 -27.64 -4.70 -9.77
N PRO A 583 -27.23 -4.04 -8.67
CA PRO A 583 -26.58 -2.74 -8.74
C PRO A 583 -25.35 -2.76 -9.67
N THR A 584 -25.29 -1.81 -10.60
CA THR A 584 -24.18 -1.75 -11.58
C THR A 584 -22.84 -1.43 -10.92
N TYR A 585 -22.85 -0.52 -9.95
CA TYR A 585 -21.64 0.10 -9.42
C TYR A 585 -21.38 -0.11 -7.93
N LEU A 586 -22.29 -0.77 -7.22
CA LEU A 586 -22.10 -1.09 -5.81
C LEU A 586 -21.31 -2.38 -5.64
N LEU A 587 -20.56 -2.41 -4.56
CA LEU A 587 -19.93 -3.62 -4.05
C LEU A 587 -21.03 -4.56 -3.57
N LEU A 588 -20.91 -5.82 -3.94
CA LEU A 588 -21.86 -6.86 -3.52
C LEU A 588 -21.21 -7.87 -2.57
N ASP A 589 -21.96 -8.36 -1.60
CA ASP A 589 -21.56 -9.46 -0.74
C ASP A 589 -21.70 -10.83 -1.42
N ARG A 590 -21.27 -11.89 -0.73
CA ARG A 590 -21.40 -13.28 -1.19
C ARG A 590 -22.83 -13.69 -1.56
N LYS A 591 -23.86 -12.94 -1.19
CA LYS A 591 -25.29 -13.18 -1.49
C LYS A 591 -25.86 -12.21 -2.53
N ASN A 592 -25.00 -11.45 -3.20
CA ASN A 592 -25.37 -10.39 -4.14
C ASN A 592 -26.20 -9.26 -3.51
N ASP A 593 -26.05 -9.01 -2.21
CA ASP A 593 -26.62 -7.85 -1.53
C ASP A 593 -25.64 -6.67 -1.51
N PRO A 594 -26.10 -5.43 -1.75
CA PRO A 594 -25.28 -4.25 -1.53
C PRO A 594 -24.95 -4.09 -0.05
N THR A 595 -23.78 -3.54 0.22
CA THR A 595 -23.29 -3.31 1.59
C THR A 595 -23.01 -1.83 1.83
N GLY A 596 -23.02 -1.45 3.11
CA GLY A 596 -22.75 -0.08 3.54
C GLY A 596 -22.35 -0.04 5.01
N GLY A 597 -22.15 1.18 5.51
CA GLY A 597 -21.81 1.41 6.91
C GLY A 597 -21.85 2.88 7.30
N GLY A 598 -21.33 3.15 8.49
CA GLY A 598 -21.11 4.49 9.01
C GLY A 598 -20.60 4.44 10.44
N TYR A 599 -20.57 5.60 11.08
CA TYR A 599 -19.95 5.78 12.39
C TYR A 599 -21.01 5.96 13.47
N PHE A 600 -20.70 5.51 14.69
CA PHE A 600 -21.52 5.74 15.89
C PHE A 600 -23.00 5.33 15.71
N GLY A 601 -23.23 4.16 15.11
CA GLY A 601 -24.58 3.59 14.90
C GLY A 601 -25.38 4.18 13.74
N LYS A 602 -24.80 5.11 12.94
CA LYS A 602 -25.47 5.71 11.78
C LYS A 602 -24.98 5.05 10.48
N THR A 603 -25.88 4.76 9.55
CA THR A 603 -25.51 4.42 8.16
C THR A 603 -25.31 5.71 7.36
N LEU A 604 -24.09 5.94 6.88
CA LEU A 604 -23.68 7.18 6.21
C LEU A 604 -23.23 6.95 4.76
N PHE A 605 -22.80 5.74 4.43
CA PHE A 605 -22.25 5.40 3.13
C PHE A 605 -22.68 4.02 2.61
N ASP A 606 -22.87 3.95 1.30
CA ASP A 606 -22.85 2.71 0.52
C ASP A 606 -21.40 2.37 0.14
N TYR A 607 -21.08 1.10 -0.10
CA TYR A 607 -19.79 0.73 -0.64
C TYR A 607 -19.84 0.60 -2.16
N GLY A 608 -19.06 1.42 -2.86
CA GLY A 608 -18.83 1.32 -4.30
C GLY A 608 -17.95 0.12 -4.63
N SER A 609 -18.24 -0.52 -5.76
CA SER A 609 -17.41 -1.61 -6.26
C SER A 609 -15.99 -1.10 -6.51
N GLN A 610 -15.01 -1.98 -6.31
CA GLN A 610 -13.61 -1.68 -6.60
C GLN A 610 -13.22 -2.12 -8.02
N HIS A 611 -14.13 -2.80 -8.74
CA HIS A 611 -13.91 -3.30 -10.09
C HIS A 611 -13.39 -2.21 -11.04
N PHE A 612 -12.24 -2.46 -11.66
CA PHE A 612 -11.50 -1.47 -12.43
C PHE A 612 -11.62 -1.61 -13.94
N GLU A 613 -12.19 -2.70 -14.45
CA GLU A 613 -12.33 -2.91 -15.90
C GLU A 613 -13.54 -2.17 -16.45
N ASN A 614 -14.51 -1.84 -15.59
CA ASN A 614 -15.57 -0.90 -15.90
C ASN A 614 -14.98 0.50 -16.03
N GLU A 615 -14.95 0.98 -17.27
CA GLU A 615 -14.37 2.27 -17.63
C GLU A 615 -15.01 3.43 -16.87
N ALA A 616 -16.35 3.45 -16.75
CA ALA A 616 -17.07 4.52 -16.08
C ALA A 616 -16.71 4.61 -14.59
N LEU A 617 -16.65 3.46 -13.91
CA LEU A 617 -16.23 3.37 -12.51
C LEU A 617 -14.75 3.71 -12.35
N ASN A 618 -13.90 3.31 -13.29
CA ASN A 618 -12.50 3.71 -13.29
C ASN A 618 -12.32 5.22 -13.46
N ASN A 619 -13.07 5.85 -14.37
CA ASN A 619 -13.02 7.30 -14.61
C ASN A 619 -13.56 8.07 -13.39
N LEU A 620 -14.61 7.56 -12.73
CA LEU A 620 -15.14 8.10 -11.48
C LEU A 620 -14.08 8.24 -10.40
N TYR A 621 -13.24 7.22 -10.21
CA TYR A 621 -12.18 7.22 -9.20
C TYR A 621 -10.91 7.98 -9.63
N THR A 622 -10.74 8.33 -10.90
CA THR A 622 -9.47 8.86 -11.41
C THR A 622 -9.54 10.28 -11.93
N TYR A 623 -10.54 10.65 -12.73
CA TYR A 623 -10.47 11.87 -13.54
C TYR A 623 -10.59 13.15 -12.70
N ALA A 624 -11.51 13.18 -11.74
CA ALA A 624 -11.65 14.34 -10.85
C ALA A 624 -10.42 14.49 -9.94
N GLN A 625 -9.85 13.38 -9.48
CA GLN A 625 -8.63 13.35 -8.70
C GLN A 625 -7.42 13.85 -9.50
N ARG A 626 -7.26 13.38 -10.75
CA ARG A 626 -6.23 13.86 -11.69
C ARG A 626 -6.33 15.38 -11.87
N ALA A 627 -7.51 15.89 -12.19
CA ALA A 627 -7.72 17.33 -12.40
C ALA A 627 -7.32 18.15 -11.16
N PHE A 628 -7.63 17.62 -9.99
CA PHE A 628 -7.32 18.25 -8.72
C PHE A 628 -5.82 18.30 -8.41
N TYR A 629 -5.10 17.18 -8.48
CA TYR A 629 -3.67 17.19 -8.18
C TYR A 629 -2.87 18.04 -9.14
N ARG A 630 -3.29 18.07 -10.41
CA ARG A 630 -2.71 18.99 -11.41
C ARG A 630 -2.87 20.46 -11.03
N LYS A 631 -3.94 20.80 -10.31
CA LYS A 631 -4.19 22.16 -9.81
C LYS A 631 -3.37 22.50 -8.57
N LEU A 632 -3.09 21.52 -7.71
CA LEU A 632 -2.25 21.70 -6.52
C LEU A 632 -0.75 21.74 -6.83
N ALA A 633 -0.29 20.98 -7.82
CA ALA A 633 1.14 20.83 -8.12
C ALA A 633 1.89 22.16 -8.32
N PRO A 634 1.34 23.19 -9.00
CA PRO A 634 1.99 24.51 -9.07
C PRO A 634 2.17 25.18 -7.69
N ALA A 635 1.18 25.08 -6.80
CA ALA A 635 1.27 25.64 -5.44
C ALA A 635 2.33 24.90 -4.60
N TYR A 636 2.38 23.57 -4.72
CA TYR A 636 3.45 22.75 -4.16
C TYR A 636 4.83 23.24 -4.60
N ARG A 637 5.07 23.35 -5.91
CA ARG A 637 6.39 23.74 -6.43
C ARG A 637 6.81 25.15 -6.05
N ASN A 638 5.87 26.07 -5.86
CA ASN A 638 6.18 27.41 -5.40
C ASN A 638 6.66 27.43 -3.94
N ASN A 639 6.13 26.56 -3.08
CA ASN A 639 6.45 26.57 -1.66
C ASN A 639 6.52 25.15 -1.05
N PRO A 640 7.44 24.29 -1.50
CA PRO A 640 7.41 22.87 -1.18
C PRO A 640 7.62 22.59 0.32
N GLU A 641 8.19 23.54 1.08
CA GLU A 641 8.37 23.40 2.52
C GLU A 641 7.09 23.50 3.35
N MET A 642 6.01 23.98 2.75
CA MET A 642 4.70 24.03 3.40
C MET A 642 3.86 22.79 3.13
N THR A 643 4.33 21.85 2.30
CA THR A 643 3.62 20.59 2.08
C THR A 643 4.19 19.53 3.01
N ILE A 644 3.42 19.12 4.01
CA ILE A 644 3.78 18.05 4.93
C ILE A 644 3.60 16.69 4.24
N ALA A 645 2.46 16.51 3.57
CA ALA A 645 2.08 15.27 2.89
C ALA A 645 0.92 15.50 1.92
N VAL A 646 0.75 14.57 0.98
CA VAL A 646 -0.40 14.48 0.08
C VAL A 646 -1.05 13.11 0.22
N GLU A 647 -2.33 13.04 0.58
CA GLU A 647 -3.08 11.78 0.70
C GLU A 647 -4.15 11.66 -0.40
N PRO A 648 -3.93 10.79 -1.41
CA PRO A 648 -4.87 10.60 -2.50
C PRO A 648 -5.88 9.49 -2.28
N ASN A 649 -5.87 8.81 -1.15
CA ASN A 649 -6.80 7.73 -0.86
C ASN A 649 -7.27 7.82 0.58
N HIS A 650 -8.45 7.25 0.85
CA HIS A 650 -9.03 7.22 2.19
C HIS A 650 -9.72 5.89 2.41
N GLU A 651 -9.08 5.06 3.22
CA GLU A 651 -9.56 3.76 3.68
C GLU A 651 -10.07 2.93 2.51
N ASN A 652 -9.21 2.64 1.53
CA ASN A 652 -9.62 1.87 0.35
C ASN A 652 -9.43 0.39 0.60
N GLU A 653 -10.54 -0.34 0.61
CA GLU A 653 -10.61 -1.71 1.06
C GLU A 653 -11.86 -2.38 0.48
N ILE A 654 -12.02 -3.66 0.78
CA ILE A 654 -13.25 -4.41 0.54
C ILE A 654 -13.85 -4.81 1.88
N VAL A 655 -15.08 -4.33 2.12
CA VAL A 655 -15.88 -4.61 3.32
C VAL A 655 -17.23 -5.19 2.88
N SER A 656 -17.21 -6.44 2.45
CA SER A 656 -18.40 -7.07 1.84
C SER A 656 -19.33 -7.75 2.84
N GLY A 657 -19.15 -7.56 4.15
CA GLY A 657 -20.01 -8.14 5.20
C GLY A 657 -19.21 -8.93 6.22
N SER A 658 -19.88 -9.44 7.26
CA SER A 658 -19.23 -10.18 8.36
C SER A 658 -18.65 -11.53 7.90
N ASP A 659 -19.43 -12.25 7.11
CA ASP A 659 -19.11 -13.61 6.66
C ASP A 659 -18.73 -13.66 5.16
N SER A 660 -18.50 -12.50 4.54
CA SER A 660 -18.21 -12.35 3.11
C SER A 660 -16.78 -11.87 2.91
N ILE A 661 -16.13 -12.33 1.85
CA ILE A 661 -14.78 -11.91 1.48
C ILE A 661 -14.77 -11.62 -0.02
N GLY A 662 -14.39 -10.42 -0.42
CA GLY A 662 -14.32 -10.01 -1.82
C GLY A 662 -15.54 -9.21 -2.30
N ASP A 663 -15.41 -8.58 -3.47
CA ASP A 663 -16.45 -7.81 -4.13
C ASP A 663 -17.12 -8.67 -5.21
N TYR A 664 -18.39 -9.06 -5.01
CA TYR A 664 -19.13 -9.97 -5.89
C TYR A 664 -19.91 -9.26 -7.00
N ASN A 665 -19.62 -7.97 -7.26
CA ASN A 665 -20.12 -7.30 -8.44
C ASN A 665 -19.76 -8.12 -9.70
N THR A 666 -20.66 -8.18 -10.69
CA THR A 666 -20.45 -9.02 -11.87
C THR A 666 -19.18 -8.65 -12.64
N GLY A 667 -18.80 -7.37 -12.67
CA GLY A 667 -17.53 -6.95 -13.25
C GLY A 667 -16.32 -7.50 -12.49
N SER A 668 -16.38 -7.61 -11.16
CA SER A 668 -15.31 -8.24 -10.37
C SER A 668 -15.18 -9.74 -10.68
N LEU A 669 -16.29 -10.43 -10.97
CA LEU A 669 -16.26 -11.83 -11.42
C LEU A 669 -15.62 -11.95 -12.81
N GLU A 670 -15.90 -11.02 -13.73
CA GLU A 670 -15.25 -10.97 -15.05
C GLU A 670 -13.74 -10.80 -14.93
N GLY A 671 -13.32 -9.87 -14.08
CA GLY A 671 -11.89 -9.64 -13.83
C GLY A 671 -11.22 -10.80 -13.10
N PHE A 672 -11.93 -11.53 -12.23
CA PHE A 672 -11.41 -12.74 -11.60
C PHE A 672 -11.18 -13.86 -12.62
N TYR A 673 -12.11 -14.04 -13.56
CA TYR A 673 -11.90 -14.96 -14.68
C TYR A 673 -10.67 -14.57 -15.51
N HIS A 674 -10.51 -13.29 -15.88
CA HIS A 674 -9.32 -12.82 -16.61
C HIS A 674 -8.01 -13.05 -15.84
N TYR A 675 -8.05 -12.84 -14.52
CA TYR A 675 -6.92 -13.12 -13.64
C TYR A 675 -6.54 -14.60 -13.67
N LEU A 676 -7.49 -15.51 -13.43
CA LEU A 676 -7.22 -16.95 -13.51
C LEU A 676 -6.76 -17.38 -14.90
N SER A 677 -7.35 -16.82 -15.96
CA SER A 677 -6.92 -17.14 -17.32
C SER A 677 -5.50 -16.72 -17.63
N SER A 678 -5.04 -15.61 -17.03
CA SER A 678 -3.65 -15.15 -17.17
C SER A 678 -2.64 -16.07 -16.48
N LEU A 679 -3.03 -16.73 -15.38
CA LEU A 679 -2.17 -17.61 -14.60
C LEU A 679 -2.21 -19.07 -15.06
N TYR A 680 -3.40 -19.54 -15.43
CA TYR A 680 -3.70 -20.97 -15.57
C TYR A 680 -4.24 -21.35 -16.97
N GLY A 681 -4.41 -20.38 -17.87
CA GLY A 681 -4.82 -20.63 -19.26
C GLY A 681 -6.34 -20.59 -19.48
N ASN A 682 -6.89 -21.58 -20.19
CA ASN A 682 -8.32 -21.61 -20.52
C ASN A 682 -9.17 -22.21 -19.39
N ILE A 683 -10.50 -22.17 -19.55
CA ILE A 683 -11.44 -22.66 -18.54
C ILE A 683 -11.26 -24.16 -18.23
N GLU A 684 -10.86 -24.96 -19.22
CA GLU A 684 -10.56 -26.39 -19.03
C GLU A 684 -9.37 -26.60 -18.09
N SER A 685 -8.30 -25.83 -18.28
CA SER A 685 -7.12 -25.88 -17.43
C SER A 685 -7.41 -25.36 -16.02
N ILE A 686 -8.18 -24.28 -15.91
CA ILE A 686 -8.67 -23.75 -14.62
C ILE A 686 -9.47 -24.81 -13.88
N ASN A 687 -10.43 -25.46 -14.54
CA ASN A 687 -11.25 -26.51 -13.93
C ASN A 687 -10.43 -27.68 -13.40
N GLN A 688 -9.44 -28.13 -14.18
CA GLN A 688 -8.56 -29.23 -13.78
C GLN A 688 -7.71 -28.87 -12.54
N ILE A 689 -7.17 -27.65 -12.49
CA ILE A 689 -6.29 -27.20 -11.40
C ILE A 689 -7.08 -26.88 -10.13
N MET A 690 -8.24 -26.24 -10.29
CA MET A 690 -9.04 -25.70 -9.19
C MET A 690 -10.08 -26.68 -8.65
N GLY A 691 -10.27 -27.84 -9.30
CA GLY A 691 -11.31 -28.79 -8.93
C GLY A 691 -12.73 -28.26 -9.18
N THR A 692 -12.89 -27.37 -10.17
CA THR A 692 -14.18 -26.78 -10.56
C THR A 692 -14.74 -27.46 -11.82
N ASN A 693 -15.99 -27.16 -12.17
CA ASN A 693 -16.64 -27.68 -13.39
C ASN A 693 -17.41 -26.58 -14.12
N PHE A 694 -16.81 -25.41 -14.24
CA PHE A 694 -17.40 -24.25 -14.92
C PHE A 694 -17.47 -24.46 -16.43
N THR A 695 -18.43 -23.80 -17.07
CA THR A 695 -18.60 -23.82 -18.53
C THR A 695 -18.64 -22.40 -19.06
N ALA A 696 -18.68 -22.25 -20.39
CA ALA A 696 -18.84 -20.93 -20.99
C ALA A 696 -20.17 -20.23 -20.59
N ASP A 697 -21.15 -20.98 -20.09
CA ASP A 697 -22.45 -20.47 -19.64
C ASP A 697 -22.46 -20.04 -18.17
N PHE A 698 -21.49 -20.49 -17.36
CA PHE A 698 -21.47 -20.18 -15.94
C PHE A 698 -20.05 -20.21 -15.35
N PHE A 699 -19.67 -19.10 -14.75
CA PHE A 699 -18.48 -18.92 -13.93
C PHE A 699 -18.82 -18.07 -12.70
N ASP A 700 -18.29 -18.39 -11.53
CA ASP A 700 -18.51 -17.61 -10.31
C ASP A 700 -17.33 -17.73 -9.34
N ALA A 701 -17.25 -16.83 -8.37
CA ALA A 701 -16.32 -16.90 -7.27
C ALA A 701 -16.84 -17.84 -6.17
N PRO A 702 -15.97 -18.37 -5.29
CA PRO A 702 -16.42 -19.08 -4.10
C PRO A 702 -17.19 -18.12 -3.19
N ARG A 703 -18.30 -18.58 -2.62
CA ARG A 703 -19.24 -17.80 -1.80
C ARG A 703 -19.56 -18.49 -0.48
N ASP A 704 -19.06 -19.70 -0.26
CA ASP A 704 -19.31 -20.50 0.93
C ASP A 704 -20.81 -20.82 1.13
N LEU A 705 -21.58 -20.90 0.03
CA LEU A 705 -23.03 -21.12 0.02
C LEU A 705 -23.39 -22.59 -0.29
N LEU A 706 -22.56 -23.52 0.18
CA LEU A 706 -22.80 -24.97 0.08
C LEU A 706 -22.98 -25.49 -1.36
N ARG A 707 -22.27 -24.91 -2.34
CA ARG A 707 -22.35 -25.31 -3.77
C ARG A 707 -21.32 -26.35 -4.19
N GLY A 708 -20.70 -27.02 -3.22
CA GLY A 708 -19.63 -28.01 -3.39
C GLY A 708 -18.30 -27.58 -2.78
N GLU A 709 -17.31 -28.46 -2.82
CA GLU A 709 -15.97 -28.23 -2.24
C GLU A 709 -15.29 -26.96 -2.78
N TRP A 710 -15.44 -26.67 -4.07
CA TRP A 710 -14.87 -25.48 -4.71
C TRP A 710 -15.39 -24.15 -4.12
N ASP A 711 -16.56 -24.16 -3.50
CA ASP A 711 -17.25 -22.96 -3.02
C ASP A 711 -16.81 -22.56 -1.59
N GLN A 712 -16.15 -23.46 -0.85
CA GLN A 712 -15.85 -23.30 0.57
C GLN A 712 -14.78 -22.24 0.86
N TYR A 713 -14.97 -21.47 1.93
CA TYR A 713 -13.99 -20.52 2.46
C TYR A 713 -12.94 -21.18 3.37
N VAL A 714 -12.17 -22.11 2.82
CA VAL A 714 -11.05 -22.78 3.50
C VAL A 714 -9.77 -22.53 2.72
N PHE A 715 -8.66 -22.21 3.39
CA PHE A 715 -7.43 -21.88 2.67
C PHE A 715 -6.82 -23.11 1.97
N GLU A 716 -7.23 -24.33 2.29
CA GLU A 716 -6.88 -25.53 1.53
C GLU A 716 -7.50 -25.55 0.12
N ASN A 717 -8.59 -24.80 -0.09
CA ASN A 717 -9.21 -24.61 -1.39
C ASN A 717 -8.45 -23.54 -2.19
N LEU A 718 -7.67 -23.97 -3.18
CA LEU A 718 -6.88 -23.07 -4.04
C LEU A 718 -7.76 -22.02 -4.74
N PHE A 719 -8.96 -22.37 -5.19
CA PHE A 719 -9.87 -21.42 -5.86
C PHE A 719 -10.26 -20.25 -4.95
N PHE A 720 -10.45 -20.53 -3.66
CA PHE A 720 -10.70 -19.51 -2.64
C PHE A 720 -9.43 -18.69 -2.33
N GLN A 721 -8.25 -19.31 -2.26
CA GLN A 721 -7.00 -18.56 -2.11
C GLN A 721 -6.83 -17.52 -3.23
N GLU A 722 -7.05 -17.94 -4.48
CA GLU A 722 -6.95 -17.08 -5.66
C GLU A 722 -8.00 -15.96 -5.65
N TRP A 723 -9.22 -16.23 -5.16
CA TRP A 723 -10.24 -15.19 -4.99
C TRP A 723 -9.82 -14.12 -3.98
N VAL A 724 -9.24 -14.53 -2.85
CA VAL A 724 -8.70 -13.60 -1.86
C VAL A 724 -7.56 -12.76 -2.46
N GLU A 725 -6.65 -13.38 -3.20
CA GLU A 725 -5.51 -12.71 -3.81
C GLU A 725 -5.94 -11.73 -4.92
N TYR A 726 -6.88 -12.12 -5.78
CA TYR A 726 -7.44 -11.22 -6.79
C TYR A 726 -8.05 -9.97 -6.17
N ASN A 727 -8.82 -10.11 -5.09
CA ASN A 727 -9.42 -8.96 -4.42
C ASN A 727 -8.36 -8.06 -3.73
N ARG A 728 -7.25 -8.62 -3.23
CA ARG A 728 -6.09 -7.85 -2.77
C ARG A 728 -5.45 -7.06 -3.92
N ILE A 729 -5.31 -7.67 -5.09
CA ILE A 729 -4.79 -7.02 -6.30
C ILE A 729 -5.69 -5.85 -6.72
N ILE A 730 -7.02 -6.02 -6.70
CA ILE A 730 -7.96 -4.93 -7.03
C ILE A 730 -7.74 -3.73 -6.10
N VAL A 731 -7.73 -3.96 -4.78
CA VAL A 731 -7.53 -2.89 -3.79
C VAL A 731 -6.17 -2.22 -3.99
N SER A 732 -5.12 -3.01 -4.17
CA SER A 732 -3.75 -2.54 -4.45
C SER A 732 -3.69 -1.68 -5.70
N ARG A 733 -4.35 -2.09 -6.79
CA ARG A 733 -4.42 -1.30 -8.03
C ARG A 733 -5.12 0.03 -7.82
N ARG A 734 -6.19 0.08 -7.03
CA ARG A 734 -6.94 1.31 -6.75
C ARG A 734 -6.07 2.30 -5.97
N VAL A 735 -5.35 1.82 -4.96
CA VAL A 735 -4.37 2.64 -4.24
C VAL A 735 -3.24 3.08 -5.18
N GLY A 736 -2.60 2.16 -5.91
CA GLY A 736 -1.53 2.49 -6.85
C GLY A 736 -1.95 3.47 -7.95
N THR A 737 -3.21 3.39 -8.40
CA THR A 737 -3.80 4.35 -9.33
C THR A 737 -3.81 5.77 -8.75
N SER A 738 -4.21 5.94 -7.49
CA SER A 738 -4.21 7.25 -6.85
C SER A 738 -2.81 7.84 -6.63
N TYR A 739 -1.84 6.99 -6.27
CA TYR A 739 -0.42 7.37 -6.19
C TYR A 739 0.10 7.83 -7.56
N ARG A 740 -0.21 7.06 -8.61
CA ARG A 740 0.14 7.40 -9.99
C ARG A 740 -0.40 8.78 -10.39
N GLU A 741 -1.64 9.13 -10.04
CA GLU A 741 -2.19 10.45 -10.38
C GLU A 741 -1.44 11.60 -9.68
N CYS A 742 -0.94 11.41 -8.46
CA CYS A 742 -0.05 12.36 -7.80
C CYS A 742 1.32 12.44 -8.49
N LEU A 743 1.92 11.29 -8.86
CA LEU A 743 3.19 11.25 -9.59
C LEU A 743 3.09 11.96 -10.94
N LEU A 744 2.02 11.70 -11.71
CA LEU A 744 1.72 12.35 -12.99
C LEU A 744 1.49 13.86 -12.84
N ALA A 745 1.01 14.32 -11.68
CA ALA A 745 0.91 15.74 -11.37
C ALA A 745 2.25 16.38 -10.98
N GLY A 746 3.29 15.59 -10.69
CA GLY A 746 4.62 16.06 -10.33
C GLY A 746 4.90 16.13 -8.83
N PHE A 747 4.16 15.40 -8.00
CA PHE A 747 4.51 15.20 -6.60
C PHE A 747 5.55 14.09 -6.46
N PRO A 748 6.61 14.26 -5.65
CA PRO A 748 7.59 13.21 -5.44
C PRO A 748 7.04 12.10 -4.52
N PRO A 749 7.50 10.84 -4.66
CA PRO A 749 6.88 9.66 -4.04
C PRO A 749 6.90 9.68 -2.51
N GLU A 750 7.95 10.25 -1.90
CA GLU A 750 8.06 10.30 -0.44
C GLU A 750 7.09 11.35 0.17
N MET A 751 6.48 12.23 -0.63
CA MET A 751 5.44 13.16 -0.17
C MET A 751 4.04 12.54 -0.18
N ILE A 752 3.83 11.50 -0.97
CA ILE A 752 2.51 10.88 -1.18
C ILE A 752 2.30 9.83 -0.08
N LYS A 753 1.25 9.97 0.72
CA LYS A 753 0.92 9.06 1.84
C LYS A 753 -0.41 8.38 1.59
N CYS A 754 -0.65 7.27 2.29
CA CYS A 754 -1.92 6.57 2.27
C CYS A 754 -2.68 6.87 3.55
N HIS A 755 -3.99 7.07 3.48
CA HIS A 755 -4.82 7.07 4.68
C HIS A 755 -5.55 5.72 4.76
N GLN A 756 -5.19 4.85 5.71
CA GLN A 756 -5.78 3.50 5.86
C GLN A 756 -5.93 3.09 7.33
N ILE A 757 -7.04 2.41 7.67
CA ILE A 757 -7.20 1.69 8.94
C ILE A 757 -6.64 0.27 8.77
N PRO A 758 -5.64 -0.16 9.56
CA PRO A 758 -5.07 -1.50 9.47
C PRO A 758 -6.02 -2.59 9.98
N ASP A 759 -6.02 -3.74 9.29
CA ASP A 759 -6.97 -4.84 9.52
C ASP A 759 -6.52 -5.83 10.62
N SER A 760 -5.27 -6.31 10.65
CA SER A 760 -4.87 -7.46 11.50
C SER A 760 -4.14 -7.13 12.81
N TYR A 761 -3.55 -5.93 12.97
CA TYR A 761 -2.78 -5.57 14.18
C TYR A 761 -3.63 -5.01 15.33
N VAL A 762 -4.96 -5.07 15.25
CA VAL A 762 -5.85 -4.22 16.06
C VAL A 762 -6.97 -4.96 16.79
N PHE A 763 -7.56 -6.02 16.23
CA PHE A 763 -8.81 -6.54 16.77
C PHE A 763 -8.63 -7.69 17.77
N ASP A 764 -8.36 -7.32 19.02
CA ASP A 764 -8.72 -8.12 20.20
C ASP A 764 -9.06 -7.24 21.44
N SER A 765 -9.63 -6.04 21.17
CA SER A 765 -10.42 -5.13 22.04
C SER A 765 -10.19 -3.69 21.54
N ILE A 766 -11.18 -2.79 21.40
CA ILE A 766 -12.41 -2.53 22.16
C ILE A 766 -13.58 -2.30 21.18
N VAL A 767 -14.73 -2.90 21.50
CA VAL A 767 -16.07 -2.82 20.88
C VAL A 767 -16.36 -1.47 20.21
N GLY A 768 -16.62 -1.45 18.89
CA GLY A 768 -17.38 -0.34 18.28
C GLY A 768 -17.21 -0.03 16.80
N ILE A 769 -16.02 -0.12 16.19
CA ILE A 769 -15.82 0.44 14.83
C ILE A 769 -15.78 -0.63 13.71
N SER A 770 -15.44 -1.89 14.03
CA SER A 770 -15.46 -2.97 13.04
C SER A 770 -15.49 -4.36 13.68
N GLU A 771 -16.35 -4.58 14.68
CA GLU A 771 -16.55 -5.94 15.19
C GLU A 771 -17.06 -6.85 14.06
N GLY A 772 -16.28 -7.88 13.70
CA GLY A 772 -16.77 -9.04 12.96
C GLY A 772 -16.76 -8.98 11.44
N LYS A 773 -16.15 -7.99 10.76
CA LYS A 773 -16.01 -7.98 9.29
C LYS A 773 -14.60 -8.35 8.85
N LYS A 774 -14.49 -9.32 7.93
CA LYS A 774 -13.23 -9.63 7.24
C LYS A 774 -12.96 -8.51 6.22
N ARG A 775 -11.78 -7.89 6.27
CA ARG A 775 -11.42 -6.79 5.35
C ARG A 775 -10.21 -7.20 4.52
N LEU A 776 -10.07 -6.58 3.35
CA LEU A 776 -8.84 -6.65 2.56
C LEU A 776 -8.31 -5.23 2.44
N SER A 777 -7.19 -4.97 3.10
CA SER A 777 -6.55 -3.64 3.16
C SER A 777 -5.26 -3.62 2.33
N PRO A 778 -4.87 -2.46 1.76
CA PRO A 778 -3.70 -2.29 0.91
C PRO A 778 -2.39 -2.25 1.71
N ILE A 779 -2.41 -2.48 3.03
CA ILE A 779 -1.23 -2.27 3.88
C ILE A 779 -0.04 -3.09 3.42
N ASP A 780 -0.26 -4.34 2.99
CA ASP A 780 0.81 -5.21 2.49
C ASP A 780 1.42 -4.68 1.17
N TRP A 781 0.60 -4.08 0.30
CA TRP A 781 1.08 -3.44 -0.92
C TRP A 781 1.88 -2.16 -0.61
N LEU A 782 1.43 -1.37 0.35
CA LEU A 782 2.15 -0.15 0.78
C LEU A 782 3.49 -0.50 1.43
N LEU A 783 3.52 -1.53 2.27
CA LEU A 783 4.76 -2.03 2.91
C LEU A 783 5.77 -2.57 1.88
N THR A 784 5.32 -2.99 0.70
CA THR A 784 6.17 -3.64 -0.31
C THR A 784 6.54 -2.73 -1.49
N THR A 785 5.78 -1.69 -1.79
CA THR A 785 6.02 -0.83 -2.96
C THR A 785 7.08 0.25 -2.76
N GLY A 786 7.52 0.50 -1.52
CA GLY A 786 8.52 1.55 -1.24
C GLY A 786 8.03 2.96 -1.60
N ALA A 787 6.71 3.18 -1.60
CA ALA A 787 6.11 4.51 -1.71
C ALA A 787 5.89 5.12 -0.32
N GLY A 788 5.67 6.43 -0.21
CA GLY A 788 5.43 7.07 1.09
C GLY A 788 4.25 6.45 1.85
N PHE A 789 4.42 6.27 3.17
CA PHE A 789 3.49 5.51 4.02
C PHE A 789 2.69 6.39 4.98
N GLY A 790 1.39 6.12 5.14
CA GLY A 790 0.54 6.75 6.16
C GLY A 790 -0.57 5.78 6.61
N PHE A 791 -1.22 6.09 7.73
CA PHE A 791 -2.33 5.29 8.28
C PHE A 791 -3.18 6.10 9.27
N SER A 792 -4.29 5.54 9.75
CA SER A 792 -5.11 6.12 10.84
C SER A 792 -5.19 5.15 12.01
N ARG A 793 -5.15 5.66 13.25
CA ARG A 793 -5.25 4.80 14.44
C ARG A 793 -5.78 5.48 15.70
N TYR A 794 -6.82 4.86 16.25
CA TYR A 794 -7.34 5.09 17.59
C TYR A 794 -6.68 4.14 18.60
N GLY A 795 -6.34 4.61 19.81
CA GLY A 795 -6.05 3.77 20.97
C GLY A 795 -4.59 3.55 21.37
N THR A 796 -4.36 2.80 22.45
CA THR A 796 -3.05 2.56 23.11
C THR A 796 -2.33 1.33 22.52
N TYR A 797 -1.83 1.45 21.30
CA TYR A 797 -1.17 0.33 20.60
C TYR A 797 0.35 0.25 20.80
N TYR A 798 0.96 1.29 21.36
CA TYR A 798 2.42 1.40 21.47
C TYR A 798 3.01 0.44 22.52
N ASP A 799 2.22 0.03 23.52
CA ASP A 799 2.61 -0.97 24.53
C ASP A 799 2.61 -2.41 23.99
N ARG A 800 2.13 -2.63 22.76
CA ARG A 800 2.16 -3.96 22.11
C ARG A 800 3.55 -4.19 21.50
N GLU A 801 4.10 -5.40 21.73
CA GLU A 801 5.38 -5.85 21.17
C GLU A 801 5.44 -5.68 19.65
N TYR A 802 4.34 -6.01 18.96
CA TYR A 802 4.16 -5.80 17.53
C TYR A 802 3.00 -4.82 17.29
N ASN A 803 3.31 -3.66 16.73
CA ASN A 803 2.32 -2.67 16.36
C ASN A 803 2.63 -2.05 14.99
N ILE A 804 1.67 -1.37 14.39
CA ILE A 804 1.82 -0.83 13.03
C ILE A 804 2.99 0.15 12.89
N GLY A 805 3.18 1.03 13.89
CA GLY A 805 4.29 1.99 13.87
C GLY A 805 5.64 1.27 13.91
N GLN A 806 5.76 0.24 14.76
CA GLN A 806 6.95 -0.62 14.82
C GLN A 806 7.18 -1.39 13.51
N GLY A 807 6.13 -2.01 12.96
CA GLY A 807 6.21 -2.80 11.72
C GLY A 807 6.66 -1.95 10.53
N ALA A 808 6.06 -0.77 10.36
CA ALA A 808 6.44 0.16 9.30
C ALA A 808 7.84 0.77 9.52
N TYR A 809 8.16 1.20 10.74
CA TYR A 809 9.51 1.71 11.07
C TYR A 809 10.60 0.68 10.83
N SER A 810 10.40 -0.57 11.26
CA SER A 810 11.34 -1.67 11.01
C SER A 810 11.45 -2.08 9.53
N SER A 811 10.45 -1.70 8.73
CA SER A 811 10.45 -1.83 7.27
C SER A 811 11.08 -0.61 6.57
N GLY A 812 11.59 0.37 7.33
CA GLY A 812 12.30 1.53 6.82
C GLY A 812 11.45 2.74 6.48
N PHE A 813 10.20 2.79 6.97
CA PHE A 813 9.35 3.96 6.78
C PHE A 813 9.60 4.98 7.89
N ASP A 814 10.41 5.98 7.56
CA ASP A 814 10.88 7.03 8.49
C ASP A 814 10.12 8.35 8.35
N ASN A 815 8.98 8.37 7.66
CA ASN A 815 8.21 9.58 7.41
C ASN A 815 6.71 9.27 7.26
N MET A 816 6.14 8.72 8.33
CA MET A 816 4.76 8.28 8.38
C MET A 816 3.82 9.39 8.83
N LEU A 817 2.63 9.41 8.26
CA LEU A 817 1.54 10.29 8.68
C LEU A 817 0.48 9.47 9.43
N ILE A 818 -0.03 10.00 10.54
CA ILE A 818 -1.24 9.48 11.19
C ILE A 818 -2.42 10.42 10.96
N GLY A 819 -3.33 10.03 10.08
CA GLY A 819 -4.47 10.85 9.64
C GLY A 819 -5.59 10.99 10.68
N GLU A 820 -5.62 10.11 11.68
CA GLU A 820 -6.49 10.20 12.85
C GLU A 820 -5.79 9.56 14.05
N TYR A 821 -5.42 10.36 15.04
CA TYR A 821 -4.79 9.94 16.30
C TYR A 821 -5.69 10.30 17.49
N ALA A 822 -5.99 9.33 18.36
CA ALA A 822 -6.65 9.58 19.63
C ALA A 822 -6.14 8.63 20.72
N SER A 823 -5.75 9.14 21.87
CA SER A 823 -5.43 8.31 23.03
C SER A 823 -6.71 7.70 23.60
N LEU A 824 -6.69 6.40 23.93
CA LEU A 824 -7.75 5.72 24.71
C LEU A 824 -7.35 5.59 26.18
N ASN A 825 -6.51 6.51 26.68
CA ASN A 825 -6.03 6.50 28.04
C ASN A 825 -6.33 7.81 28.74
N ALA A 826 -6.91 7.74 29.94
CA ALA A 826 -7.15 8.91 30.78
C ALA A 826 -5.90 9.28 31.63
N SER A 827 -4.82 8.52 31.52
CA SER A 827 -3.55 8.78 32.19
C SER A 827 -2.64 9.65 31.33
N HIS A 828 -2.32 10.84 31.84
CA HIS A 828 -1.36 11.76 31.22
C HIS A 828 -0.05 11.06 30.81
N GLU A 829 0.58 10.31 31.73
CA GLU A 829 1.86 9.63 31.49
C GLU A 829 1.81 8.64 30.33
N LYS A 830 0.68 7.94 30.15
CA LYS A 830 0.50 6.97 29.06
C LYS A 830 0.24 7.69 27.74
N SER A 831 -0.54 8.76 27.75
CA SER A 831 -0.74 9.62 26.58
C SER A 831 0.58 10.28 26.14
N LEU A 832 1.41 10.73 27.08
CA LEU A 832 2.74 11.27 26.79
C LEU A 832 3.68 10.18 26.25
N GLY A 833 3.74 9.01 26.89
CA GLY A 833 4.51 7.88 26.41
C GLY A 833 4.14 7.49 24.97
N GLN A 834 2.85 7.51 24.66
CA GLN A 834 2.35 7.32 23.30
C GLN A 834 2.84 8.41 22.34
N LEU A 835 2.66 9.69 22.68
CA LEU A 835 3.07 10.81 21.83
C LEU A 835 4.57 10.83 21.56
N LEU A 836 5.40 10.48 22.55
CA LEU A 836 6.85 10.38 22.41
C LEU A 836 7.28 9.16 21.60
N TYR A 837 6.53 8.06 21.66
CA TYR A 837 6.81 6.87 20.88
C TYR A 837 6.74 7.15 19.36
N LEU A 838 5.75 7.92 18.91
CA LEU A 838 5.46 8.15 17.50
C LEU A 838 6.62 8.77 16.70
N PRO A 839 7.16 9.96 17.05
CA PRO A 839 8.27 10.56 16.32
C PRO A 839 9.59 9.78 16.45
N ASN A 840 9.72 8.93 17.48
CA ASN A 840 10.86 8.02 17.62
C ASN A 840 10.76 6.79 16.70
N HIS A 841 9.59 6.52 16.14
CA HIS A 841 9.34 5.41 15.22
C HIS A 841 8.84 5.93 13.87
N GLY A 842 9.50 6.97 13.34
CA GLY A 842 9.29 7.41 11.96
C GLY A 842 8.02 8.22 11.69
N VAL A 843 7.17 8.52 12.67
CA VAL A 843 5.97 9.37 12.43
C VAL A 843 6.37 10.84 12.36
N SER A 844 5.99 11.52 11.27
CA SER A 844 6.31 12.93 11.02
C SER A 844 5.13 13.88 11.25
N ALA A 845 3.90 13.38 11.22
CA ALA A 845 2.72 14.21 11.37
C ALA A 845 1.52 13.47 11.99
N LEU A 846 0.72 14.17 12.79
CA LEU A 846 -0.53 13.69 13.39
C LEU A 846 -1.69 14.64 13.14
N HIS A 847 -2.87 14.10 12.85
CA HIS A 847 -4.14 14.79 13.09
C HIS A 847 -4.75 14.26 14.38
N VAL A 848 -4.85 15.12 15.38
CA VAL A 848 -5.13 14.77 16.78
C VAL A 848 -6.63 14.94 17.03
N MET A 849 -7.34 13.82 17.13
CA MET A 849 -8.80 13.75 17.22
C MET A 849 -9.32 14.15 18.60
N TRP A 850 -10.51 14.75 18.61
CA TRP A 850 -11.31 15.01 19.82
C TRP A 850 -12.25 13.84 20.12
N TRP A 851 -12.34 13.39 21.36
CA TRP A 851 -13.39 12.45 21.77
C TRP A 851 -14.68 13.21 22.03
N PRO A 852 -15.82 12.82 21.40
CA PRO A 852 -17.12 13.39 21.75
C PRO A 852 -17.40 13.24 23.26
N SER A 853 -18.04 14.22 23.87
CA SER A 853 -18.25 14.34 25.32
C SER A 853 -18.92 13.11 25.94
N HIS A 854 -19.79 12.42 25.19
CA HIS A 854 -20.46 11.19 25.64
C HIS A 854 -19.56 9.93 25.59
N LEU A 855 -18.41 10.02 24.91
CA LEU A 855 -17.40 8.97 24.81
C LEU A 855 -16.11 9.33 25.56
N ASP A 856 -15.93 10.59 25.93
CA ASP A 856 -14.75 11.06 26.67
C ASP A 856 -14.75 10.53 28.10
N LYS A 857 -13.79 9.66 28.41
CA LYS A 857 -13.57 9.11 29.76
C LYS A 857 -12.40 9.78 30.47
N GLY A 858 -12.10 11.04 30.13
CA GLY A 858 -10.91 11.78 30.56
C GLY A 858 -9.74 11.69 29.56
N TYR A 859 -10.00 11.18 28.36
CA TYR A 859 -9.03 11.01 27.29
C TYR A 859 -8.57 12.34 26.72
N ASN A 860 -9.52 13.27 26.50
CA ASN A 860 -9.19 14.59 25.98
C ASN A 860 -8.22 15.33 26.91
N LYS A 861 -8.54 15.39 28.21
CA LYS A 861 -7.68 16.06 29.20
C LYS A 861 -6.25 15.47 29.27
N ALA A 862 -6.14 14.14 29.24
CA ALA A 862 -4.86 13.46 29.26
C ALA A 862 -4.04 13.75 27.99
N GLN A 863 -4.68 13.69 26.82
CA GLN A 863 -4.05 13.99 25.53
C GLN A 863 -3.60 15.45 25.44
N GLU A 864 -4.42 16.40 25.88
CA GLU A 864 -4.08 17.83 25.87
C GLU A 864 -2.82 18.11 26.70
N SER A 865 -2.84 17.68 27.97
CA SER A 865 -1.73 17.91 28.90
C SER A 865 -0.44 17.25 28.40
N ALA A 866 -0.52 16.04 27.85
CA ALA A 866 0.62 15.34 27.27
C ALA A 866 1.21 16.06 26.04
N LEU A 867 0.35 16.60 25.17
CA LEU A 867 0.80 17.34 23.99
C LEU A 867 1.48 18.66 24.39
N ARG A 868 0.95 19.37 25.40
CA ARG A 868 1.59 20.57 25.96
C ARG A 868 2.98 20.25 26.53
N GLU A 869 3.11 19.17 27.30
CA GLU A 869 4.39 18.74 27.86
C GLU A 869 5.39 18.31 26.78
N MET A 870 4.93 17.61 25.74
CA MET A 870 5.78 17.26 24.60
C MET A 870 6.40 18.51 23.96
N ILE A 871 5.64 19.59 23.82
CA ILE A 871 6.12 20.86 23.26
C ILE A 871 7.09 21.56 24.23
N SER A 872 6.78 21.61 25.53
CA SER A 872 7.59 22.37 26.48
C SER A 872 8.87 21.66 26.94
N GLU A 873 8.85 20.33 27.03
CA GLU A 873 9.93 19.54 27.66
C GLU A 873 10.63 18.56 26.69
N HIS A 874 9.98 18.21 25.58
CA HIS A 874 10.47 17.20 24.63
C HIS A 874 10.68 17.71 23.20
N ASP A 875 10.75 19.02 23.00
CA ASP A 875 11.00 19.67 21.71
C ASP A 875 12.41 19.39 21.17
N LYS A 876 12.57 18.27 20.47
CA LYS A 876 13.84 17.76 19.93
C LYS A 876 13.69 17.40 18.46
N PRO A 877 14.78 17.45 17.66
CA PRO A 877 14.73 17.01 16.27
C PRO A 877 14.22 15.58 16.16
N ARG A 878 13.31 15.36 15.21
CA ARG A 878 12.78 14.05 14.87
C ARG A 878 13.90 13.14 14.34
N LYS A 879 13.81 11.84 14.65
CA LYS A 879 14.70 10.81 14.10
C LYS A 879 14.10 10.23 12.81
N GLY A 880 14.94 9.69 11.92
CA GLY A 880 14.47 9.02 10.70
C GLY A 880 15.19 9.52 9.45
N LEU A 881 14.57 10.38 8.65
CA LEU A 881 15.13 10.80 7.34
C LEU A 881 16.34 11.75 7.43
N ALA A 882 16.49 12.48 8.53
CA ALA A 882 17.55 13.46 8.72
C ALA A 882 18.75 12.86 9.47
N GLY A 883 19.95 13.41 9.24
CA GLY A 883 21.18 13.01 9.92
C GLY A 883 22.40 13.05 9.00
N GLY A 884 23.11 14.17 8.97
CA GLY A 884 24.30 14.40 8.15
C GLY A 884 24.00 14.45 6.65
N ILE A 885 25.05 14.72 5.87
CA ILE A 885 25.00 14.74 4.40
C ILE A 885 26.15 13.89 3.86
N SER A 886 25.84 12.84 3.10
CA SER A 886 26.86 11.91 2.57
C SER A 886 27.37 12.33 1.20
N GLU A 887 26.52 13.03 0.45
CA GLU A 887 26.79 13.37 -0.94
C GLU A 887 25.93 14.53 -1.38
N ILE A 888 26.48 15.37 -2.26
CA ILE A 888 25.72 16.40 -2.98
C ILE A 888 26.14 16.35 -4.45
N ARG A 889 25.15 16.29 -5.35
CA ARG A 889 25.38 16.27 -6.79
C ARG A 889 24.63 17.41 -7.49
N PRO A 890 25.30 18.20 -8.35
CA PRO A 890 24.64 19.26 -9.10
C PRO A 890 23.86 18.69 -10.28
N TRP A 891 22.57 19.01 -10.37
CA TRP A 891 21.77 18.79 -11.57
C TRP A 891 21.76 20.05 -12.44
N ARG A 892 22.25 19.90 -13.68
CA ARG A 892 22.40 21.00 -14.66
C ARG A 892 21.39 20.85 -15.81
N GLY A 893 20.13 21.11 -15.51
CA GLY A 893 19.04 21.06 -16.50
C GLY A 893 18.95 22.34 -17.34
N LYS A 894 18.31 22.25 -18.52
CA LYS A 894 18.12 23.38 -19.45
C LYS A 894 17.21 24.48 -18.89
N ALA A 895 16.11 24.10 -18.25
CA ALA A 895 15.11 25.02 -17.72
C ALA A 895 15.39 25.42 -16.28
N GLN A 896 15.97 24.51 -15.49
CA GLN A 896 16.27 24.71 -14.08
C GLN A 896 17.47 23.88 -13.68
N SER A 897 18.21 24.38 -12.69
CA SER A 897 19.34 23.71 -12.08
C SER A 897 19.26 23.83 -10.55
N PHE A 898 19.66 22.78 -9.87
CA PHE A 898 19.66 22.68 -8.41
C PHE A 898 20.66 21.64 -7.95
N ASP A 899 21.01 21.65 -6.66
CA ASP A 899 21.81 20.59 -6.08
C ASP A 899 20.88 19.49 -5.51
N ILE A 900 21.31 18.24 -5.53
CA ILE A 900 20.61 17.10 -4.91
C ILE A 900 21.49 16.58 -3.78
N ALA A 901 20.97 16.58 -2.56
CA ALA A 901 21.67 16.09 -1.38
C ALA A 901 21.15 14.71 -0.96
N SER A 902 22.06 13.85 -0.51
CA SER A 902 21.74 12.61 0.20
C SER A 902 21.86 12.85 1.71
N LEU A 903 20.73 12.81 2.40
CA LEU A 903 20.57 13.06 3.84
C LEU A 903 20.44 11.72 4.59
N GLY A 904 20.87 11.65 5.85
CA GLY A 904 20.76 10.41 6.63
C GLY A 904 21.98 9.49 6.44
N THR A 905 23.17 10.02 6.70
CA THR A 905 24.50 9.36 6.64
C THR A 905 24.76 8.26 7.66
N GLY A 906 23.93 8.13 8.70
CA GLY A 906 24.18 7.19 9.79
C GLY A 906 23.59 5.80 9.52
N PRO A 907 24.08 4.74 10.21
CA PRO A 907 23.60 3.36 10.06
C PRO A 907 22.10 3.13 10.34
N SER A 908 21.45 4.10 10.99
CA SER A 908 20.04 4.02 11.39
C SER A 908 19.09 4.79 10.47
N HIS A 909 19.59 5.26 9.33
CA HIS A 909 18.83 6.12 8.41
C HIS A 909 18.77 5.48 7.02
N THR A 910 17.76 5.87 6.26
CA THR A 910 17.39 5.26 4.98
C THR A 910 17.94 5.99 3.74
N GLY A 911 18.60 7.14 3.91
CA GLY A 911 19.27 7.87 2.83
C GLY A 911 18.30 8.65 1.93
N LEU A 912 17.68 9.72 2.45
CA LEU A 912 16.76 10.57 1.69
C LEU A 912 17.51 11.40 0.64
N LEU A 913 17.08 11.31 -0.62
CA LEU A 913 17.48 12.23 -1.68
C LEU A 913 16.55 13.44 -1.70
N LYS A 914 17.12 14.65 -1.62
CA LYS A 914 16.38 15.92 -1.58
C LYS A 914 16.98 16.97 -2.51
N SER A 915 16.19 17.59 -3.38
CA SER A 915 16.63 18.74 -4.17
C SER A 915 16.67 20.02 -3.33
N ILE A 916 17.75 20.80 -3.42
CA ILE A 916 17.95 21.99 -2.60
C ILE A 916 18.25 23.22 -3.46
N LYS A 917 17.70 24.36 -3.04
CA LYS A 917 17.93 25.68 -3.64
C LYS A 917 19.26 26.28 -3.19
N LYS A 918 19.61 27.43 -3.76
CA LYS A 918 20.81 28.20 -3.42
C LYS A 918 20.91 28.50 -1.92
N ASP A 919 19.80 28.78 -1.26
CA ASP A 919 19.72 29.10 0.17
C ASP A 919 19.61 27.87 1.08
N GLY A 920 19.65 26.66 0.51
CA GLY A 920 19.52 25.39 1.25
C GLY A 920 18.08 24.95 1.48
N SER A 921 17.08 25.76 1.13
CA SER A 921 15.67 25.39 1.23
C SER A 921 15.30 24.30 0.21
N PHE A 922 14.22 23.58 0.48
CA PHE A 922 13.72 22.52 -0.40
C PHE A 922 13.30 23.08 -1.77
N GLU A 923 13.75 22.44 -2.86
CA GLU A 923 13.40 22.84 -4.23
C GLU A 923 12.10 22.19 -4.73
N GLY A 924 11.82 20.93 -4.38
CA GLY A 924 10.52 20.29 -4.61
C GLY A 924 10.47 19.21 -5.70
N THR A 925 11.47 19.09 -6.59
CA THR A 925 11.52 18.05 -7.65
C THR A 925 11.90 16.67 -7.15
N VAL A 926 12.88 16.58 -6.26
CA VAL A 926 13.45 15.31 -5.79
C VAL A 926 13.18 15.18 -4.30
N TYR A 927 12.42 14.14 -3.95
CA TYR A 927 12.16 13.74 -2.57
C TYR A 927 11.84 12.24 -2.54
N ALA A 928 12.89 11.44 -2.38
CA ALA A 928 12.78 9.99 -2.49
C ALA A 928 13.80 9.30 -1.60
N VAL A 929 13.36 8.21 -0.97
CA VAL A 929 14.23 7.28 -0.26
C VAL A 929 14.49 6.12 -1.21
N PRO A 930 15.70 5.95 -1.76
CA PRO A 930 15.95 4.87 -2.70
C PRO A 930 15.95 3.50 -2.03
N PHE A 931 16.22 3.41 -0.72
CA PHE A 931 16.33 2.15 0.02
C PHE A 931 15.59 2.24 1.38
N HIS A 932 14.29 1.94 1.39
CA HIS A 932 13.52 1.87 2.64
C HIS A 932 14.02 0.71 3.53
N ALA A 933 13.98 -0.53 3.04
CA ALA A 933 14.35 -1.70 3.83
C ALA A 933 15.74 -2.27 3.48
N HIS A 934 16.33 -2.98 4.44
CA HIS A 934 17.55 -3.76 4.22
C HIS A 934 17.33 -4.84 3.13
N VAL A 935 18.22 -4.89 2.14
CA VAL A 935 18.15 -5.88 1.06
C VAL A 935 18.85 -7.18 1.48
N SER A 936 18.15 -8.30 1.42
CA SER A 936 18.74 -9.63 1.55
C SER A 936 19.02 -10.20 0.16
N VAL A 937 20.19 -10.82 -0.02
CA VAL A 937 20.55 -11.51 -1.27
C VAL A 937 20.92 -12.95 -1.01
N GLN A 938 20.21 -13.86 -1.67
CA GLN A 938 20.45 -15.30 -1.63
C GLN A 938 20.87 -15.81 -3.01
N VAL A 939 21.91 -16.66 -3.05
CA VAL A 939 22.28 -17.38 -4.28
C VAL A 939 21.37 -18.60 -4.40
N LEU A 940 20.51 -18.62 -5.42
CA LEU A 940 19.55 -19.70 -5.66
C LEU A 940 20.19 -20.92 -6.33
N ALA A 941 21.02 -20.69 -7.35
CA ALA A 941 21.75 -21.73 -8.06
C ALA A 941 23.08 -21.18 -8.59
N LYS A 942 24.08 -22.06 -8.68
CA LYS A 942 25.35 -21.77 -9.35
C LYS A 942 25.80 -23.02 -10.10
N LYS A 943 26.01 -22.90 -11.41
CA LYS A 943 26.55 -23.97 -12.26
C LYS A 943 27.80 -23.44 -12.96
N GLU A 944 28.85 -24.25 -13.08
CA GLU A 944 30.08 -23.88 -13.77
C GLU A 944 29.93 -23.93 -15.29
N SER A 945 29.06 -24.82 -15.78
CA SER A 945 28.69 -24.93 -17.18
C SER A 945 27.21 -25.31 -17.33
N LEU A 946 26.60 -24.89 -18.43
CA LEU A 946 25.23 -25.22 -18.78
C LEU A 946 25.16 -25.49 -20.28
N SER A 947 24.80 -26.72 -20.68
CA SER A 947 24.46 -27.00 -22.08
C SER A 947 23.17 -26.27 -22.45
N ILE A 948 23.21 -25.52 -23.56
CA ILE A 948 22.08 -24.84 -24.18
C ILE A 948 21.53 -25.77 -25.27
N SER A 949 20.22 -25.97 -25.27
CA SER A 949 19.49 -26.77 -26.25
C SER A 949 18.22 -26.03 -26.69
N SER A 950 17.57 -26.50 -27.75
CA SER A 950 16.28 -25.95 -28.19
C SER A 950 15.13 -26.22 -27.23
N SER A 951 15.28 -27.18 -26.31
CA SER A 951 14.34 -27.41 -25.22
C SER A 951 14.58 -26.47 -24.04
N ALA A 952 13.50 -25.99 -23.43
CA ALA A 952 13.55 -25.22 -22.20
C ALA A 952 14.24 -26.01 -21.08
N LYS A 953 15.08 -25.33 -20.29
CA LYS A 953 15.84 -25.93 -19.20
C LYS A 953 15.65 -25.13 -17.92
N GLU A 954 15.18 -25.79 -16.87
CA GLU A 954 15.02 -25.16 -15.56
C GLU A 954 16.39 -24.79 -14.97
N LEU A 955 16.59 -23.51 -14.69
CA LEU A 955 17.83 -22.99 -14.11
C LEU A 955 17.82 -23.09 -12.58
N ALA A 956 16.71 -22.68 -11.96
CA ALA A 956 16.46 -22.72 -10.53
C ALA A 956 14.95 -22.65 -10.24
N LYS A 957 14.52 -23.20 -9.11
CA LYS A 957 13.18 -23.02 -8.55
C LYS A 957 13.23 -22.00 -7.42
N ILE A 958 12.31 -21.04 -7.41
CA ILE A 958 12.19 -20.04 -6.36
C ILE A 958 11.05 -20.49 -5.44
N PRO A 959 11.34 -20.94 -4.20
CA PRO A 959 10.31 -21.54 -3.36
C PRO A 959 9.28 -20.53 -2.85
N ASN A 960 9.68 -19.27 -2.65
CA ASN A 960 8.81 -18.18 -2.20
C ASN A 960 9.27 -16.87 -2.86
N THR A 961 8.37 -16.15 -3.52
CA THR A 961 8.58 -14.76 -3.95
C THR A 961 7.76 -13.83 -3.06
N ARG A 962 8.31 -12.65 -2.78
CA ARG A 962 7.55 -11.55 -2.18
C ARG A 962 7.47 -10.39 -3.18
N PRO A 963 6.43 -9.54 -3.15
CA PRO A 963 6.43 -8.33 -3.96
C PRO A 963 7.74 -7.54 -3.78
N GLY A 964 8.32 -7.07 -4.89
CA GLY A 964 9.63 -6.39 -4.90
C GLY A 964 10.86 -7.30 -4.95
N THR A 965 10.69 -8.64 -4.98
CA THR A 965 11.80 -9.59 -5.20
C THR A 965 12.42 -9.37 -6.57
N VAL A 966 13.75 -9.38 -6.64
CA VAL A 966 14.49 -9.37 -7.91
C VAL A 966 15.29 -10.65 -8.09
N VAL A 967 15.22 -11.18 -9.31
CA VAL A 967 15.92 -12.37 -9.74
C VAL A 967 16.95 -11.94 -10.77
N GLU A 968 18.22 -12.19 -10.46
CA GLU A 968 19.32 -11.88 -11.37
C GLU A 968 19.91 -13.18 -11.91
N VAL A 969 19.95 -13.31 -13.24
CA VAL A 969 20.54 -14.45 -13.94
C VAL A 969 21.75 -13.96 -14.72
N ASN A 970 22.94 -14.42 -14.31
CA ASN A 970 24.20 -14.11 -14.99
C ASN A 970 24.79 -15.39 -15.60
N PHE A 971 25.20 -15.32 -16.85
CA PHE A 971 25.97 -16.36 -17.53
C PHE A 971 26.95 -15.74 -18.52
N GLU A 972 27.99 -16.49 -18.87
CA GLU A 972 28.98 -16.10 -19.88
C GLU A 972 28.88 -17.12 -21.02
N VAL A 973 28.71 -16.61 -22.25
CA VAL A 973 28.61 -17.45 -23.44
C VAL A 973 29.99 -17.57 -24.08
N THR A 974 30.59 -18.76 -24.03
CA THR A 974 31.96 -19.01 -24.51
C THR A 974 32.05 -19.36 -26.00
N GLU A 975 30.94 -19.71 -26.65
CA GLU A 975 30.87 -20.08 -28.07
C GLU A 975 29.66 -19.40 -28.76
N LYS A 976 29.80 -19.05 -30.05
CA LYS A 976 28.73 -18.39 -30.83
C LYS A 976 27.46 -19.26 -30.82
N SER A 977 26.35 -18.70 -30.35
CA SER A 977 25.05 -19.37 -30.32
C SER A 977 24.02 -18.52 -31.05
N ASP A 978 23.22 -19.17 -31.90
CA ASP A 978 22.10 -18.55 -32.60
C ASP A 978 20.94 -18.37 -31.60
N ALA A 979 20.87 -17.20 -30.98
CA ALA A 979 19.78 -16.70 -30.13
C ALA A 979 19.42 -17.56 -28.89
N ILE A 980 19.89 -17.14 -27.71
CA ILE A 980 19.38 -17.62 -26.41
C ILE A 980 18.08 -16.86 -26.10
N SER A 981 16.99 -17.58 -25.84
CA SER A 981 15.78 -17.02 -25.24
C SER A 981 15.67 -17.45 -23.78
N VAL A 982 15.35 -16.51 -22.89
CA VAL A 982 15.08 -16.77 -21.47
C VAL A 982 13.61 -16.49 -21.23
N ASN A 983 12.86 -17.51 -20.84
CA ASN A 983 11.47 -17.37 -20.39
C ASN A 983 11.46 -17.42 -18.86
N PHE A 984 10.74 -16.50 -18.22
CA PHE A 984 10.65 -16.39 -16.76
C PHE A 984 9.34 -16.96 -16.21
#